data_AF-A0A0R1ZT40-F1
#
_entry.id   AF-A0A0R1ZT40-F1
#
_cell.length_a   1.000
_cell.length_b   1.000
_cell.length_c   1.000
_cell.angle_alpha   90.00
_cell.angle_beta   90.00
_cell.angle_gamma   90.00
#
_symmetry.space_group_name_H-M   'P 1'
#
loop_
_entity.id
_entity.type
_entity.pdbx_description
1 polymer ?
#
loop_
_entity_poly.entity_id
_entity_poly.type
_entity_poly.pdbx_seq_one_letter_code
_entity_poly.pdbx_strand_id
1 'polypeptide(L)'
;MRLNQFARLNPDHATQIAELNTIGLPTEKASLAELAHATYQAFEAQALTASAKDEALAERAATTKLDVAAFLAGNPTSISREVFYTIGLQYLGFEAGIDFQYDQVLEFCKQTRLPMVAGDITSQAEFNAAIYLLLNTRSKHLVTLIDLLATKGFLQHLSGNFVIFNGKTLPTFDTHKVIRERVWIESDLDSDADGQRDMLEATIFRPGETADGVKSPALFTANPYFHGTNDVTAVTHVPEPELAVKPARKQASAEPVVRPDLPQREVTGEVTTAAAYGDEDGIYSLNDYFLARGFATVYSAGVGTRGSDGLRGTGNQDETDSAVAVIEWLGGTRRAFTTRTGTTEIKAWWCNHNVAMTGKSYLGTLAIAAATSGTPALKTAISESAISSWYDYYRENGLVVAPGGFQGEDADVLAVDTYSRLKAAGDANKVADKWQARLAELGADQDREFGDYTPFWDARNYRNNVANIKCDIISEHGLNDWNVKPKNVIEFHKAMAPLSAHHKLYLHQGQHVYLNNVLSLDYTDQMNLWLSNKLLGVDNDALNQLPDVTIQDNVEPETWTTSADFGTGAGISTQDVPLGTDKQTFTDHSTAEFKAHNDTSDGFEFNIIQPESIYGDSRIVLPLLKPEQDLVIEGTPHLSLTLSVDAPSAITSVRLIDLGEAKRFTPNAGLVEAAGYPLGYDFKSANILEFKNAPKPTQAKLISLAHANTQNPISPAESIVTAPGTEVTLELDLQPTHYHLPAGRTLALIIHGADQAQTIRPTREVTYTLNLGASKLTLPERN
;
A
#
# COMPACT_ATOMS: atom_id res chain seq x y z
N MET A 1 2.14 -9.24 21.52
CA MET A 1 1.53 -9.84 20.33
C MET A 1 0.02 -9.79 20.46
N ARG A 2 -0.64 -9.04 19.58
CA ARG A 2 -2.10 -9.01 19.35
C ARG A 2 -2.33 -9.35 17.88
N LEU A 3 -2.99 -10.46 17.61
CA LEU A 3 -3.24 -10.97 16.26
C LEU A 3 -4.67 -10.60 15.85
N ASN A 4 -4.85 -9.38 15.33
CA ASN A 4 -6.17 -8.92 14.88
C ASN A 4 -6.56 -9.69 13.62
N GLN A 5 -7.81 -10.17 13.60
CA GLN A 5 -8.34 -11.02 12.53
C GLN A 5 -9.72 -10.54 12.10
N PHE A 6 -9.82 -10.03 10.88
CA PHE A 6 -11.05 -9.51 10.27
C PHE A 6 -11.57 -10.38 9.12
N ALA A 7 -10.75 -11.25 8.54
CA ALA A 7 -11.13 -12.06 7.39
C ALA A 7 -11.86 -13.36 7.76
N ARG A 8 -12.00 -13.71 9.05
CA ARG A 8 -12.61 -14.99 9.47
C ARG A 8 -14.13 -14.94 9.37
N LEU A 9 -14.71 -15.81 8.54
CA LEU A 9 -16.15 -16.02 8.47
C LEU A 9 -16.61 -16.99 9.57
N ASN A 10 -17.86 -16.86 10.00
CA ASN A 10 -18.50 -17.79 10.94
C ASN A 10 -19.71 -18.48 10.28
N PRO A 11 -19.49 -19.39 9.31
CA PRO A 11 -20.59 -20.06 8.62
C PRO A 11 -21.31 -21.05 9.55
N ASP A 12 -22.47 -21.53 9.12
CA ASP A 12 -23.23 -22.53 9.87
C ASP A 12 -22.49 -23.87 9.99
N HIS A 13 -22.93 -24.72 10.92
CA HIS A 13 -22.26 -25.98 11.20
C HIS A 13 -22.25 -26.93 9.98
N ALA A 14 -23.29 -26.93 9.16
CA ALA A 14 -23.36 -27.79 7.97
C ALA A 14 -22.26 -27.41 6.96
N THR A 15 -22.04 -26.10 6.76
CA THR A 15 -20.98 -25.56 5.93
C THR A 15 -19.61 -25.91 6.49
N GLN A 16 -19.40 -25.76 7.81
CA GLN A 16 -18.14 -26.15 8.45
C GLN A 16 -17.82 -27.63 8.19
N ILE A 17 -18.81 -28.52 8.34
CA ILE A 17 -18.65 -29.96 8.09
C ILE A 17 -18.34 -30.24 6.61
N ALA A 18 -19.02 -29.58 5.68
CA ALA A 18 -18.75 -29.74 4.25
C ALA A 18 -17.32 -29.31 3.89
N GLU A 19 -16.86 -28.17 4.42
CA GLU A 19 -15.51 -27.68 4.20
C GLU A 19 -14.43 -28.57 4.85
N LEU A 20 -14.65 -29.06 6.07
CA LEU A 20 -13.74 -30.03 6.72
C LEU A 20 -13.60 -31.32 5.90
N ASN A 21 -14.71 -31.84 5.38
CA ASN A 21 -14.68 -33.02 4.51
C ASN A 21 -13.96 -32.74 3.19
N THR A 22 -14.11 -31.53 2.63
CA THR A 22 -13.43 -31.10 1.39
C THR A 22 -11.91 -31.13 1.55
N ILE A 23 -11.40 -30.76 2.72
CA ILE A 23 -9.96 -30.79 3.03
C ILE A 23 -9.48 -32.16 3.57
N GLY A 24 -10.32 -33.19 3.49
CA GLY A 24 -9.96 -34.56 3.87
C GLY A 24 -9.97 -34.84 5.38
N LEU A 25 -10.58 -33.99 6.21
CA LEU A 25 -10.71 -34.24 7.64
C LEU A 25 -11.97 -35.06 7.95
N PRO A 26 -11.87 -36.08 8.84
CA PRO A 26 -13.04 -36.81 9.29
C PRO A 26 -13.93 -35.91 10.13
N THR A 27 -15.25 -36.04 9.98
CA THR A 27 -16.22 -35.31 10.81
C THR A 27 -17.03 -36.20 11.73
N GLU A 28 -16.86 -37.53 11.65
CA GLU A 28 -17.53 -38.50 12.52
C GLU A 28 -16.69 -39.77 12.69
N LYS A 29 -16.67 -40.32 13.91
CA LYS A 29 -16.06 -41.59 14.34
C LYS A 29 -16.91 -42.27 15.43
N ALA A 30 -16.47 -43.43 15.94
CA ALA A 30 -17.22 -44.13 16.98
C ALA A 30 -17.18 -43.41 18.34
N SER A 31 -16.14 -42.60 18.59
CA SER A 31 -16.02 -41.78 19.79
C SER A 31 -15.38 -40.41 19.49
N LEU A 32 -15.52 -39.48 20.44
CA LEU A 32 -14.82 -38.18 20.40
C LEU A 32 -13.29 -38.36 20.35
N ALA A 33 -12.74 -39.28 21.13
CA ALA A 33 -11.31 -39.55 21.15
C ALA A 33 -10.80 -40.08 19.80
N GLU A 34 -11.54 -40.98 19.15
CA GLU A 34 -11.19 -41.49 17.82
C GLU A 34 -11.25 -40.40 16.75
N LEU A 35 -12.25 -39.51 16.81
CA LEU A 35 -12.34 -38.36 15.91
C LEU A 35 -11.17 -37.41 16.09
N ALA A 36 -10.84 -37.08 17.34
CA ALA A 36 -9.71 -36.21 17.67
C ALA A 36 -8.38 -36.83 17.23
N HIS A 37 -8.17 -38.12 17.48
CA HIS A 37 -6.99 -38.84 17.04
C HIS A 37 -6.83 -38.80 15.52
N ALA A 38 -7.88 -39.15 14.77
CA ALA A 38 -7.82 -39.14 13.32
C ALA A 38 -7.58 -37.73 12.75
N THR A 39 -8.13 -36.69 13.40
CA THR A 39 -7.92 -35.30 13.00
C THR A 39 -6.48 -34.84 13.23
N TYR A 40 -5.92 -35.05 14.43
CA TYR A 40 -4.54 -34.65 14.70
C TYR A 40 -3.52 -35.49 13.90
N GLN A 41 -3.80 -36.78 13.67
CA GLN A 41 -2.99 -37.57 12.73
C GLN A 41 -3.00 -36.98 11.32
N ALA A 42 -4.11 -36.38 10.86
CA ALA A 42 -4.17 -35.72 9.56
C ALA A 42 -3.30 -34.44 9.52
N PHE A 43 -3.18 -33.71 10.65
CA PHE A 43 -2.31 -32.53 10.74
C PHE A 43 -0.82 -32.87 10.60
N GLU A 44 -0.42 -34.10 10.95
CA GLU A 44 0.96 -34.60 10.77
C GLU A 44 1.14 -35.21 9.36
N ALA A 45 0.87 -34.41 8.32
CA ALA A 45 0.95 -34.83 6.92
C ALA A 45 2.37 -35.21 6.46
N GLN A 46 3.39 -34.62 7.09
CA GLN A 46 4.80 -34.95 6.87
C GLN A 46 5.19 -36.34 7.41
N ALA A 47 4.40 -36.91 8.32
CA ALA A 47 4.62 -38.26 8.85
C ALA A 47 3.90 -39.30 7.97
N LEU A 48 4.67 -40.11 7.23
CA LEU A 48 4.13 -40.94 6.14
C LEU A 48 3.49 -42.27 6.58
N THR A 49 3.65 -42.67 7.83
CA THR A 49 3.09 -43.92 8.37
C THR A 49 2.28 -43.66 9.63
N ALA A 50 1.35 -44.56 9.96
CA ALA A 50 0.55 -44.44 11.19
C ALA A 50 1.42 -44.34 12.46
N SER A 51 2.46 -45.18 12.57
CA SER A 51 3.40 -45.15 13.70
C SER A 51 4.12 -43.80 13.80
N ALA A 52 4.59 -43.26 12.66
CA ALA A 52 5.27 -41.96 12.65
C ALA A 52 4.31 -40.80 13.00
N LYS A 53 3.04 -40.91 12.61
CA LYS A 53 2.01 -39.95 13.02
C LYS A 53 1.78 -40.00 14.53
N ASP A 54 1.66 -41.20 15.10
CA ASP A 54 1.49 -41.37 16.55
C ASP A 54 2.72 -40.86 17.33
N GLU A 55 3.93 -41.07 16.82
CA GLU A 55 5.16 -40.47 17.36
C GLU A 55 5.12 -38.94 17.30
N ALA A 56 4.73 -38.35 16.18
CA ALA A 56 4.61 -36.89 16.04
C ALA A 56 3.53 -36.30 16.98
N LEU A 57 2.44 -37.03 17.24
CA LEU A 57 1.47 -36.65 18.29
C LEU A 57 2.09 -36.70 19.69
N ALA A 58 2.93 -37.70 19.98
CA ALA A 58 3.60 -37.83 21.27
C ALA A 58 4.64 -36.72 21.53
N GLU A 59 5.11 -36.01 20.50
CA GLU A 59 5.96 -34.83 20.65
C GLU A 59 5.21 -33.59 21.16
N ARG A 60 3.87 -33.59 21.09
CA ARG A 60 3.03 -32.46 21.49
C ARG A 60 2.44 -32.70 22.87
N ALA A 61 2.43 -31.66 23.70
CA ALA A 61 1.81 -31.73 25.01
C ALA A 61 0.28 -31.55 24.94
N ALA A 62 -0.49 -32.38 25.64
CA ALA A 62 -1.90 -32.13 25.92
C ALA A 62 -2.08 -31.46 27.30
N THR A 63 -1.21 -31.81 28.25
CA THR A 63 -1.13 -31.24 29.60
C THR A 63 0.34 -31.20 30.06
N THR A 64 0.60 -30.73 31.29
CA THR A 64 1.93 -30.84 31.91
C THR A 64 2.41 -32.28 32.19
N LYS A 65 1.52 -33.27 32.06
CA LYS A 65 1.81 -34.68 32.41
C LYS A 65 1.61 -35.67 31.26
N LEU A 66 0.86 -35.28 30.23
CA LEU A 66 0.47 -36.15 29.13
C LEU A 66 0.76 -35.44 27.81
N ASP A 67 1.40 -36.17 26.90
CA ASP A 67 1.42 -35.84 25.47
C ASP A 67 0.06 -36.12 24.81
N VAL A 68 -0.11 -35.70 23.55
CA VAL A 68 -1.37 -35.85 22.81
C VAL A 68 -1.72 -37.31 22.57
N ALA A 69 -0.74 -38.14 22.21
CA ALA A 69 -0.97 -39.57 21.96
C ALA A 69 -1.46 -40.28 23.23
N ALA A 70 -0.79 -40.06 24.37
CA ALA A 70 -1.14 -40.62 25.67
C ALA A 70 -2.50 -40.10 26.18
N PHE A 71 -2.80 -38.81 25.99
CA PHE A 71 -4.11 -38.25 26.33
C PHE A 71 -5.25 -38.92 25.56
N LEU A 72 -5.10 -39.08 24.24
CA LEU A 72 -6.12 -39.69 23.39
C LEU A 72 -6.26 -41.20 23.61
N ALA A 73 -5.17 -41.89 23.93
CA ALA A 73 -5.19 -43.31 24.32
C ALA A 73 -6.02 -43.56 25.59
N GLY A 74 -6.21 -42.53 26.44
CA GLY A 74 -7.12 -42.56 27.58
C GLY A 74 -8.62 -42.57 27.22
N ASN A 75 -8.96 -42.51 25.93
CA ASN A 75 -10.32 -42.45 25.38
C ASN A 75 -11.22 -41.38 26.06
N PRO A 76 -10.80 -40.09 26.07
CA PRO A 76 -11.56 -39.03 26.71
C PRO A 76 -12.96 -38.88 26.09
N THR A 77 -13.98 -38.75 26.96
CA THR A 77 -15.35 -38.42 26.56
C THR A 77 -15.61 -36.92 26.48
N SER A 78 -14.69 -36.10 26.98
CA SER A 78 -14.65 -34.65 26.80
C SER A 78 -13.21 -34.14 26.73
N ILE A 79 -13.01 -33.00 26.08
CA ILE A 79 -11.73 -32.29 25.99
C ILE A 79 -11.94 -30.90 26.57
N SER A 80 -11.24 -30.57 27.66
CA SER A 80 -11.36 -29.23 28.24
C SER A 80 -10.78 -28.18 27.30
N ARG A 81 -11.22 -26.93 27.45
CA ARG A 81 -10.68 -25.82 26.67
C ARG A 81 -9.16 -25.70 26.85
N GLU A 82 -8.65 -25.85 28.07
CA GLU A 82 -7.23 -25.77 28.35
C GLU A 82 -6.45 -26.83 27.59
N VAL A 83 -6.92 -28.08 27.55
CA VAL A 83 -6.27 -29.15 26.78
C VAL A 83 -6.33 -28.84 25.29
N PHE A 84 -7.49 -28.46 24.78
CA PHE A 84 -7.67 -28.14 23.35
C PHE A 84 -6.73 -27.03 22.89
N TYR A 85 -6.67 -25.91 23.62
CA TYR A 85 -5.80 -24.80 23.27
C TYR A 85 -4.32 -25.06 23.58
N THR A 86 -3.98 -25.91 24.56
CA THR A 86 -2.57 -26.35 24.75
C THR A 86 -2.06 -27.02 23.48
N ILE A 87 -2.87 -27.91 22.89
CA ILE A 87 -2.55 -28.59 21.63
C ILE A 87 -2.56 -27.59 20.47
N GLY A 88 -3.63 -26.80 20.35
CA GLY A 88 -3.81 -25.84 19.25
C GLY A 88 -2.71 -24.79 19.17
N LEU A 89 -2.26 -24.24 20.30
CA LEU A 89 -1.18 -23.24 20.34
C LEU A 89 0.14 -23.79 19.79
N GLN A 90 0.48 -25.04 20.09
CA GLN A 90 1.67 -25.70 19.54
C GLN A 90 1.57 -25.89 18.01
N TYR A 91 0.37 -26.14 17.49
CA TYR A 91 0.13 -26.19 16.04
C TYR A 91 0.19 -24.81 15.38
N LEU A 92 -0.24 -23.77 16.07
CA LEU A 92 -0.13 -22.36 15.67
C LEU A 92 1.31 -21.82 15.80
N GLY A 93 2.27 -22.67 16.17
CA GLY A 93 3.69 -22.35 16.27
C GLY A 93 4.12 -21.80 17.62
N PHE A 94 3.22 -21.59 18.59
CA PHE A 94 3.59 -21.07 19.91
C PHE A 94 4.25 -22.14 20.78
N GLU A 95 5.27 -21.74 21.54
CA GLU A 95 6.10 -22.63 22.34
C GLU A 95 5.65 -22.66 23.81
N ALA A 96 5.30 -23.85 24.30
CA ALA A 96 4.94 -24.04 25.70
C ALA A 96 6.14 -23.76 26.63
N GLY A 97 5.94 -22.97 27.67
CA GLY A 97 6.97 -22.53 28.61
C GLY A 97 7.73 -21.27 28.18
N ILE A 98 7.66 -20.89 26.90
CA ILE A 98 8.30 -19.68 26.34
C ILE A 98 7.23 -18.64 26.01
N ASP A 99 6.30 -18.97 25.11
CA ASP A 99 5.23 -18.08 24.70
C ASP A 99 4.05 -18.12 25.69
N PHE A 100 3.67 -19.32 26.14
CA PHE A 100 2.54 -19.51 27.06
C PHE A 100 2.83 -20.52 28.18
N GLN A 101 2.14 -20.39 29.31
CA GLN A 101 2.20 -21.34 30.43
C GLN A 101 0.95 -22.24 30.44
N TYR A 102 1.11 -23.52 30.80
CA TYR A 102 0.02 -24.52 30.76
C TYR A 102 -1.19 -24.16 31.63
N ASP A 103 -1.00 -23.44 32.73
CA ASP A 103 -2.06 -22.98 33.63
C ASP A 103 -2.66 -21.62 33.23
N GLN A 104 -2.16 -21.01 32.15
CA GLN A 104 -2.58 -19.69 31.64
C GLN A 104 -2.94 -19.70 30.14
N VAL A 105 -3.20 -20.88 29.57
CA VAL A 105 -3.47 -21.06 28.13
C VAL A 105 -4.60 -20.17 27.62
N LEU A 106 -5.73 -20.12 28.33
CA LEU A 106 -6.89 -19.31 27.91
C LEU A 106 -6.63 -17.80 28.05
N GLU A 107 -5.83 -17.41 29.04
CA GLU A 107 -5.42 -16.02 29.21
C GLU A 107 -4.45 -15.61 28.10
N PHE A 108 -3.51 -16.48 27.72
CA PHE A 108 -2.64 -16.25 26.56
C PHE A 108 -3.46 -16.06 25.27
N CYS A 109 -4.44 -16.93 25.01
CA CYS A 109 -5.33 -16.79 23.84
C CYS A 109 -6.06 -15.44 23.86
N LYS A 110 -6.56 -15.02 25.03
CA LYS A 110 -7.22 -13.71 25.20
C LYS A 110 -6.27 -12.54 24.95
N GLN A 111 -5.06 -12.58 25.50
CA GLN A 111 -4.05 -11.51 25.34
C GLN A 111 -3.58 -11.38 23.89
N THR A 112 -3.45 -12.50 23.19
CA THR A 112 -3.09 -12.56 21.76
C THR A 112 -4.25 -12.33 20.81
N ARG A 113 -5.48 -12.18 21.33
CA ARG A 113 -6.73 -12.04 20.58
C ARG A 113 -7.08 -13.25 19.70
N LEU A 114 -6.56 -14.43 20.04
CA LEU A 114 -6.94 -15.67 19.38
C LEU A 114 -8.40 -16.01 19.74
N PRO A 115 -9.23 -16.41 18.75
CA PRO A 115 -10.60 -16.79 19.03
C PRO A 115 -10.67 -18.06 19.86
N MET A 116 -11.73 -18.16 20.67
CA MET A 116 -11.95 -19.33 21.51
C MET A 116 -13.39 -19.83 21.42
N VAL A 117 -13.56 -21.15 21.49
CA VAL A 117 -14.85 -21.79 21.74
C VAL A 117 -15.37 -21.44 23.14
N ALA A 118 -16.69 -21.42 23.30
CA ALA A 118 -17.34 -20.94 24.52
C ALA A 118 -17.14 -21.86 25.74
N GLY A 119 -17.10 -23.18 25.52
CA GLY A 119 -17.05 -24.18 26.58
C GLY A 119 -16.16 -25.38 26.23
N ASP A 120 -16.08 -26.33 27.16
CA ASP A 120 -15.41 -27.60 26.94
C ASP A 120 -16.09 -28.39 25.81
N ILE A 121 -15.31 -29.21 25.13
CA ILE A 121 -15.77 -30.01 24.01
C ILE A 121 -16.27 -31.35 24.54
N THR A 122 -17.58 -31.59 24.44
CA THR A 122 -18.27 -32.78 24.98
C THR A 122 -18.88 -33.66 23.89
N SER A 123 -18.84 -33.20 22.64
CA SER A 123 -19.38 -33.92 21.49
C SER A 123 -18.49 -33.80 20.25
N GLN A 124 -18.68 -34.71 19.30
CA GLN A 124 -18.00 -34.66 17.99
C GLN A 124 -18.37 -33.40 17.19
N ALA A 125 -19.61 -32.93 17.30
CA ALA A 125 -20.07 -31.69 16.65
C ALA A 125 -19.32 -30.45 17.19
N GLU A 126 -19.20 -30.34 18.53
CA GLU A 126 -18.41 -29.29 19.16
C GLU A 126 -16.93 -29.39 18.80
N PHE A 127 -16.38 -30.61 18.68
CA PHE A 127 -15.00 -30.82 18.25
C PHE A 127 -14.77 -30.35 16.82
N ASN A 128 -15.66 -30.70 15.89
CA ASN A 128 -15.59 -30.23 14.50
C ASN A 128 -15.65 -28.71 14.42
N ALA A 129 -16.55 -28.06 15.17
CA ALA A 129 -16.63 -26.60 15.23
C ALA A 129 -15.35 -25.98 15.82
N ALA A 130 -14.78 -26.58 16.86
CA ALA A 130 -13.53 -26.13 17.47
C ALA A 130 -12.33 -26.27 16.51
N ILE A 131 -12.23 -27.40 15.80
CA ILE A 131 -11.19 -27.62 14.78
C ILE A 131 -11.36 -26.66 13.61
N TYR A 132 -12.59 -26.44 13.14
CA TYR A 132 -12.87 -25.47 12.09
C TYR A 132 -12.42 -24.06 12.50
N LEU A 133 -12.72 -23.65 13.74
CA LEU A 133 -12.24 -22.37 14.27
C LEU A 133 -10.71 -22.33 14.31
N LEU A 134 -10.07 -23.39 14.81
CA LEU A 134 -8.62 -23.46 14.94
C LEU A 134 -7.90 -23.42 13.59
N LEU A 135 -8.41 -24.12 12.57
CA LEU A 135 -7.89 -24.08 11.20
C LEU A 135 -7.91 -22.68 10.60
N ASN A 136 -8.93 -21.89 10.94
CA ASN A 136 -9.09 -20.49 10.53
C ASN A 136 -8.46 -19.49 11.52
N THR A 137 -7.71 -19.96 12.52
CA THR A 137 -7.06 -19.08 13.51
C THR A 137 -5.66 -18.70 13.04
N ARG A 138 -5.28 -17.43 13.22
CA ARG A 138 -3.93 -16.95 12.88
C ARG A 138 -2.87 -17.59 13.77
N SER A 139 -1.75 -17.91 13.15
CA SER A 139 -0.54 -18.37 13.81
C SER A 139 0.40 -17.21 14.15
N LYS A 140 1.51 -17.51 14.85
CA LYS A 140 2.61 -16.54 15.01
C LYS A 140 3.37 -16.23 13.71
N HIS A 141 3.03 -16.92 12.62
CA HIS A 141 3.71 -16.87 11.31
C HIS A 141 2.88 -16.18 10.21
N LEU A 142 2.10 -15.15 10.55
CA LEU A 142 1.19 -14.36 9.70
C LEU A 142 -0.03 -15.08 9.11
N VAL A 143 0.11 -16.38 8.79
CA VAL A 143 -0.93 -17.19 8.13
C VAL A 143 -1.80 -17.95 9.14
N THR A 144 -2.91 -18.51 8.68
CA THR A 144 -3.78 -19.37 9.49
C THR A 144 -3.18 -20.77 9.71
N LEU A 145 -3.74 -21.54 10.65
CA LEU A 145 -3.28 -22.92 10.86
C LEU A 145 -3.40 -23.76 9.59
N ILE A 146 -4.49 -23.65 8.82
CA ILE A 146 -4.64 -24.45 7.60
C ILE A 146 -3.51 -24.20 6.60
N ASP A 147 -3.04 -22.95 6.49
CA ASP A 147 -1.88 -22.60 5.68
C ASP A 147 -0.60 -23.21 6.25
N LEU A 148 -0.37 -23.19 7.57
CA LEU A 148 0.77 -23.88 8.19
C LEU A 148 0.76 -25.41 8.00
N LEU A 149 -0.41 -26.01 7.97
CA LEU A 149 -0.53 -27.43 7.65
C LEU A 149 -0.22 -27.65 6.17
N ALA A 150 -0.66 -26.75 5.29
CA ALA A 150 -0.38 -26.83 3.87
C ALA A 150 1.13 -26.78 3.57
N THR A 151 1.92 -25.99 4.30
CA THR A 151 3.39 -25.96 4.16
C THR A 151 4.05 -27.31 4.50
N LYS A 152 3.37 -28.18 5.25
CA LYS A 152 3.80 -29.54 5.58
C LYS A 152 3.22 -30.61 4.66
N GLY A 153 2.52 -30.20 3.60
CA GLY A 153 1.97 -31.10 2.59
C GLY A 153 0.52 -31.55 2.84
N PHE A 154 -0.17 -30.98 3.83
CA PHE A 154 -1.54 -31.37 4.20
C PHE A 154 -2.51 -31.34 3.01
N LEU A 155 -2.37 -30.36 2.12
CA LEU A 155 -3.29 -30.15 0.99
C LEU A 155 -2.80 -30.77 -0.34
N GLN A 156 -1.67 -31.48 -0.36
CA GLN A 156 -1.09 -32.01 -1.60
C GLN A 156 -2.01 -33.00 -2.34
N HIS A 157 -2.84 -33.71 -1.60
CA HIS A 157 -3.84 -34.63 -2.17
C HIS A 157 -4.97 -33.91 -2.94
N LEU A 158 -5.09 -32.59 -2.79
CA LEU A 158 -6.06 -31.73 -3.48
C LEU A 158 -5.41 -30.87 -4.57
N SER A 159 -4.13 -31.13 -4.89
CA SER A 159 -3.41 -30.33 -5.88
C SER A 159 -4.10 -30.38 -7.24
N GLY A 160 -4.20 -29.23 -7.91
CA GLY A 160 -4.62 -29.15 -9.30
C GLY A 160 -5.82 -28.24 -9.58
N ASN A 161 -6.53 -27.76 -8.55
CA ASN A 161 -7.74 -26.93 -8.69
C ASN A 161 -7.90 -25.95 -7.53
N PHE A 162 -8.76 -24.94 -7.70
CA PHE A 162 -9.15 -24.06 -6.61
C PHE A 162 -9.91 -24.84 -5.53
N VAL A 163 -9.40 -24.80 -4.30
CA VAL A 163 -10.13 -25.24 -3.11
C VAL A 163 -10.46 -24.02 -2.26
N ILE A 164 -11.74 -23.88 -1.91
CA ILE A 164 -12.25 -22.79 -1.07
C ILE A 164 -12.49 -23.31 0.35
N PHE A 165 -11.97 -22.58 1.33
CA PHE A 165 -12.18 -22.84 2.76
C PHE A 165 -12.37 -21.52 3.48
N ASN A 166 -13.44 -21.39 4.27
CA ASN A 166 -13.85 -20.17 4.94
C ASN A 166 -13.90 -18.96 3.97
N GLY A 167 -14.41 -19.20 2.75
CA GLY A 167 -14.52 -18.20 1.69
C GLY A 167 -13.21 -17.80 1.00
N LYS A 168 -12.09 -18.48 1.27
CA LYS A 168 -10.74 -18.13 0.77
C LYS A 168 -10.14 -19.27 -0.03
N THR A 169 -9.27 -18.92 -0.98
CA THR A 169 -8.48 -19.92 -1.73
C THR A 169 -7.37 -20.51 -0.88
N LEU A 170 -7.16 -21.82 -1.01
CA LEU A 170 -6.07 -22.57 -0.37
C LEU A 170 -4.90 -22.86 -1.33
N PRO A 171 -3.67 -23.02 -0.83
CA PRO A 171 -2.47 -23.24 -1.67
C PRO A 171 -2.44 -24.66 -2.23
N THR A 172 -3.20 -24.88 -3.30
CA THR A 172 -3.50 -26.18 -3.93
C THR A 172 -2.97 -26.26 -5.36
N PHE A 173 -2.07 -25.37 -5.76
CA PHE A 173 -1.41 -25.39 -7.06
C PHE A 173 0.07 -25.74 -6.91
N ASP A 174 0.60 -26.56 -7.82
CA ASP A 174 1.97 -27.05 -7.75
C ASP A 174 2.95 -25.97 -8.20
N THR A 175 3.57 -25.31 -7.23
CA THR A 175 4.51 -24.22 -7.46
C THR A 175 5.82 -24.65 -8.15
N HIS A 176 6.11 -25.95 -8.20
CA HIS A 176 7.26 -26.47 -8.97
C HIS A 176 7.01 -26.45 -10.48
N LYS A 177 5.75 -26.31 -10.91
CA LYS A 177 5.33 -26.31 -12.31
C LYS A 177 4.94 -24.93 -12.82
N VAL A 178 5.25 -23.86 -12.09
CA VAL A 178 4.98 -22.49 -12.52
C VAL A 178 5.58 -22.25 -13.90
N ILE A 179 4.73 -21.80 -14.83
CA ILE A 179 5.12 -21.45 -16.18
C ILE A 179 5.49 -19.97 -16.21
N ARG A 180 6.66 -19.67 -16.78
CA ARG A 180 7.17 -18.29 -16.94
C ARG A 180 7.29 -17.94 -18.42
N GLU A 181 6.58 -16.90 -18.84
CA GLU A 181 6.43 -16.53 -20.25
C GLU A 181 6.55 -15.03 -20.46
N ARG A 182 6.88 -14.62 -21.69
CA ARG A 182 6.86 -13.24 -22.14
C ARG A 182 6.09 -13.08 -23.44
N VAL A 183 5.30 -12.01 -23.53
CA VAL A 183 4.48 -11.66 -24.71
C VAL A 183 4.54 -10.15 -24.97
N TRP A 184 4.05 -9.73 -26.15
CA TRP A 184 4.01 -8.32 -26.55
C TRP A 184 2.59 -7.90 -26.91
N ILE A 185 1.98 -7.08 -26.07
CA ILE A 185 0.63 -6.53 -26.23
C ILE A 185 0.70 -5.33 -27.17
N GLU A 186 -0.21 -5.26 -28.13
CA GLU A 186 -0.29 -4.14 -29.08
C GLU A 186 -1.16 -3.02 -28.51
N SER A 187 -0.58 -1.84 -28.30
CA SER A 187 -1.31 -0.67 -27.77
C SER A 187 -1.98 0.17 -28.88
N ASP A 188 -2.62 1.29 -28.48
CA ASP A 188 -3.11 2.34 -29.38
C ASP A 188 -2.15 3.55 -29.44
N LEU A 189 -0.93 3.39 -28.91
CA LEU A 189 0.05 4.46 -28.77
C LEU A 189 1.03 4.47 -29.94
N ASP A 190 1.57 5.65 -30.25
CA ASP A 190 2.76 5.86 -31.08
C ASP A 190 3.60 6.94 -30.39
N SER A 191 4.00 6.64 -29.14
CA SER A 191 4.66 7.63 -28.27
C SER A 191 6.10 7.92 -28.70
N ASP A 192 6.69 7.06 -29.52
CA ASP A 192 7.94 7.33 -30.22
C ASP A 192 7.75 7.77 -31.68
N ALA A 193 6.54 8.07 -32.14
CA ALA A 193 6.23 8.68 -33.44
C ALA A 193 6.91 7.99 -34.64
N ASP A 194 6.90 6.65 -34.70
CA ASP A 194 7.42 5.84 -35.80
C ASP A 194 6.32 5.38 -36.79
N GLY A 195 5.06 5.72 -36.51
CA GLY A 195 3.89 5.38 -37.33
C GLY A 195 3.38 3.96 -37.13
N GLN A 196 3.90 3.23 -36.15
CA GLN A 196 3.42 1.93 -35.70
C GLN A 196 2.84 2.03 -34.29
N ARG A 197 2.05 1.02 -33.92
CA ARG A 197 1.55 0.88 -32.55
C ARG A 197 2.67 0.42 -31.63
N ASP A 198 2.84 1.09 -30.49
CA ASP A 198 3.81 0.69 -29.47
C ASP A 198 3.48 -0.71 -28.95
N MET A 199 4.44 -1.63 -29.00
CA MET A 199 4.34 -2.96 -28.41
C MET A 199 4.81 -2.95 -26.96
N LEU A 200 4.01 -3.52 -26.07
CA LEU A 200 4.22 -3.54 -24.63
C LEU A 200 4.61 -4.95 -24.19
N GLU A 201 5.80 -5.10 -23.65
CA GLU A 201 6.24 -6.35 -23.04
C GLU A 201 5.40 -6.65 -21.78
N ALA A 202 4.99 -7.92 -21.62
CA ALA A 202 4.50 -8.41 -20.34
C ALA A 202 5.12 -9.77 -20.00
N THR A 203 5.62 -9.87 -18.78
CA THR A 203 6.12 -11.09 -18.14
C THR A 203 5.02 -11.74 -17.31
N ILE A 204 4.84 -13.05 -17.47
CA ILE A 204 3.73 -13.82 -16.91
C ILE A 204 4.29 -14.96 -16.07
N PHE A 205 3.79 -15.12 -14.84
CA PHE A 205 3.94 -16.32 -14.04
C PHE A 205 2.55 -16.92 -13.79
N ARG A 206 2.28 -18.09 -14.35
CA ARG A 206 0.97 -18.78 -14.20
C ARG A 206 1.14 -20.19 -13.65
N PRO A 207 0.17 -20.72 -12.89
CA PRO A 207 0.21 -22.10 -12.42
C PRO A 207 0.33 -23.10 -13.59
N GLY A 208 1.04 -24.21 -13.38
CA GLY A 208 1.25 -25.22 -14.42
C GLY A 208 -0.04 -25.86 -14.91
N GLU A 209 -1.01 -25.99 -14.02
CA GLU A 209 -2.37 -26.52 -14.21
C GLU A 209 -3.16 -25.76 -15.29
N THR A 210 -2.78 -24.53 -15.59
CA THR A 210 -3.38 -23.78 -16.71
C THR A 210 -3.10 -24.45 -18.06
N ALA A 211 -2.01 -25.22 -18.20
CA ALA A 211 -1.75 -26.08 -19.36
C ALA A 211 -2.75 -27.24 -19.50
N ASP A 212 -3.35 -27.65 -18.38
CA ASP A 212 -4.34 -28.74 -18.31
C ASP A 212 -5.79 -28.21 -18.38
N GLY A 213 -5.97 -26.91 -18.62
CA GLY A 213 -7.26 -26.28 -18.89
C GLY A 213 -7.85 -25.46 -17.73
N VAL A 214 -7.21 -25.42 -16.56
CA VAL A 214 -7.63 -24.54 -15.46
C VAL A 214 -7.55 -23.08 -15.91
N LYS A 215 -8.60 -22.30 -15.61
CA LYS A 215 -8.63 -20.86 -15.89
C LYS A 215 -8.23 -20.08 -14.65
N SER A 216 -7.10 -19.40 -14.72
CA SER A 216 -6.61 -18.57 -13.63
C SER A 216 -7.08 -17.13 -13.80
N PRO A 217 -7.51 -16.43 -12.74
CA PRO A 217 -7.54 -14.98 -12.76
C PRO A 217 -6.11 -14.40 -12.77
N ALA A 218 -5.98 -13.11 -13.07
CA ALA A 218 -4.69 -12.44 -13.15
C ALA A 218 -4.55 -11.33 -12.10
N LEU A 219 -3.44 -11.32 -11.38
CA LEU A 219 -2.93 -10.19 -10.60
C LEU A 219 -1.90 -9.45 -11.46
N PHE A 220 -2.30 -8.30 -12.00
CA PHE A 220 -1.47 -7.49 -12.88
C PHE A 220 -0.79 -6.36 -12.09
N THR A 221 0.54 -6.30 -12.18
CA THR A 221 1.35 -5.25 -11.60
C THR A 221 1.99 -4.42 -12.72
N ALA A 222 1.46 -3.23 -12.96
CA ALA A 222 2.06 -2.24 -13.85
C ALA A 222 3.27 -1.60 -13.15
N ASN A 223 4.49 -1.97 -13.54
CA ASN A 223 5.70 -1.63 -12.81
C ASN A 223 6.76 -1.03 -13.74
N PRO A 224 6.82 0.30 -13.88
CA PRO A 224 7.84 0.98 -14.68
C PRO A 224 9.29 0.64 -14.28
N TYR A 225 9.51 0.12 -13.07
CA TYR A 225 10.82 -0.27 -12.55
C TYR A 225 11.19 -1.73 -12.84
N PHE A 226 10.29 -2.55 -13.41
CA PHE A 226 10.44 -4.00 -13.46
C PHE A 226 11.76 -4.44 -14.11
N HIS A 227 12.10 -3.84 -15.25
CA HIS A 227 13.36 -4.10 -15.95
C HIS A 227 14.55 -3.25 -15.47
N GLY A 228 14.47 -2.72 -14.25
CA GLY A 228 15.48 -1.93 -13.56
C GLY A 228 15.43 -0.43 -13.85
N THR A 229 16.01 0.35 -12.92
CA THR A 229 16.10 1.81 -12.91
C THR A 229 17.40 2.34 -13.50
N ASN A 230 17.46 3.63 -13.85
CA ASN A 230 18.68 4.30 -14.30
C ASN A 230 19.26 5.21 -13.20
N ASP A 231 20.57 5.45 -13.22
CA ASP A 231 21.17 6.46 -12.35
C ASP A 231 20.72 7.86 -12.81
N VAL A 232 20.07 8.59 -11.91
CA VAL A 232 19.51 9.92 -12.16
C VAL A 232 20.36 11.06 -11.60
N THR A 233 21.48 10.77 -10.95
CA THR A 233 22.31 11.79 -10.26
C THR A 233 22.65 12.98 -11.16
N ALA A 234 22.89 12.74 -12.46
CA ALA A 234 23.25 13.78 -13.42
C ALA A 234 22.07 14.66 -13.88
N VAL A 235 20.84 14.20 -13.72
CA VAL A 235 19.61 14.90 -14.13
C VAL A 235 18.80 15.43 -12.94
N THR A 236 19.08 14.97 -11.72
CA THR A 236 18.47 15.51 -10.50
C THR A 236 18.75 16.99 -10.35
N HIS A 237 17.69 17.78 -10.15
CA HIS A 237 17.79 19.23 -10.06
C HIS A 237 18.47 19.66 -8.75
N VAL A 238 19.36 20.65 -8.84
CA VAL A 238 19.84 21.33 -7.64
C VAL A 238 18.74 22.29 -7.16
N PRO A 239 18.37 22.29 -5.87
CA PRO A 239 17.34 23.20 -5.36
C PRO A 239 17.65 24.65 -5.70
N GLU A 240 16.66 25.32 -6.26
CA GLU A 240 16.80 26.65 -6.82
C GLU A 240 17.18 27.66 -5.72
N PRO A 241 18.20 28.53 -5.96
CA PRO A 241 18.68 29.49 -4.96
C PRO A 241 17.82 30.77 -4.89
N GLU A 242 16.85 30.91 -5.79
CA GLU A 242 15.96 32.06 -5.89
C GLU A 242 14.52 31.58 -6.09
N LEU A 243 13.58 32.18 -5.35
CA LEU A 243 12.15 32.01 -5.59
C LEU A 243 11.70 33.02 -6.64
N ALA A 244 11.20 32.55 -7.79
CA ALA A 244 10.71 33.43 -8.82
C ALA A 244 9.48 34.23 -8.36
N VAL A 245 9.38 35.49 -8.82
CA VAL A 245 8.17 36.30 -8.63
C VAL A 245 7.20 36.01 -9.76
N LYS A 246 6.01 35.51 -9.42
CA LYS A 246 4.98 35.13 -10.38
C LYS A 246 4.27 36.34 -10.97
N PRO A 247 3.88 36.30 -12.26
CA PRO A 247 2.84 37.19 -12.76
C PRO A 247 1.49 36.80 -12.14
N ALA A 248 0.53 37.74 -12.15
CA ALA A 248 -0.85 37.40 -11.83
C ALA A 248 -1.44 36.57 -12.98
N ARG A 249 -1.83 35.32 -12.72
CA ARG A 249 -2.38 34.40 -13.74
C ARG A 249 -3.36 33.42 -13.13
N LYS A 250 -4.32 32.98 -13.95
CA LYS A 250 -5.15 31.81 -13.69
C LYS A 250 -4.85 30.77 -14.76
N GLN A 251 -4.46 29.58 -14.33
CA GLN A 251 -4.09 28.48 -15.21
C GLN A 251 -5.32 27.86 -15.86
N ALA A 252 -5.15 27.36 -17.08
CA ALA A 252 -6.18 26.59 -17.78
C ALA A 252 -6.14 25.11 -17.35
N SER A 253 -7.22 24.38 -17.65
CA SER A 253 -7.23 22.92 -17.57
C SER A 253 -6.44 22.30 -18.72
N ALA A 254 -6.13 21.01 -18.58
CA ALA A 254 -5.54 20.21 -19.65
C ALA A 254 -6.49 20.06 -20.83
N GLU A 255 -5.91 20.08 -22.04
CA GLU A 255 -6.62 19.69 -23.25
C GLU A 255 -6.64 18.15 -23.38
N PRO A 256 -7.71 17.55 -23.91
CA PRO A 256 -7.76 16.12 -24.18
C PRO A 256 -6.65 15.65 -25.14
N VAL A 257 -6.07 14.49 -24.85
CA VAL A 257 -5.07 13.87 -25.74
C VAL A 257 -5.76 13.32 -26.99
N VAL A 258 -5.27 13.70 -28.17
CA VAL A 258 -5.73 13.16 -29.46
C VAL A 258 -4.81 12.02 -29.90
N ARG A 259 -5.39 10.84 -30.14
CA ARG A 259 -4.64 9.65 -30.60
C ARG A 259 -4.64 9.55 -32.13
N PRO A 260 -3.50 9.23 -32.76
CA PRO A 260 -3.47 8.95 -34.20
C PRO A 260 -4.20 7.63 -34.51
N ASP A 261 -4.84 7.56 -35.68
CA ASP A 261 -5.39 6.31 -36.21
C ASP A 261 -4.25 5.50 -36.86
N LEU A 262 -3.76 4.50 -36.13
CA LEU A 262 -2.60 3.70 -36.52
C LEU A 262 -3.03 2.33 -37.06
N PRO A 263 -2.35 1.81 -38.11
CA PRO A 263 -2.64 0.50 -38.64
C PRO A 263 -2.43 -0.57 -37.56
N GLN A 264 -3.39 -1.49 -37.52
CA GLN A 264 -3.28 -2.72 -36.75
C GLN A 264 -2.23 -3.64 -37.38
N ARG A 265 -1.41 -4.29 -36.56
CA ARG A 265 -0.44 -5.29 -37.00
C ARG A 265 -1.13 -6.48 -37.68
N GLU A 266 -0.48 -6.98 -38.72
CA GLU A 266 -0.91 -8.18 -39.46
C GLU A 266 -0.82 -9.43 -38.58
N VAL A 267 -1.82 -10.31 -38.70
CA VAL A 267 -1.85 -11.62 -38.03
C VAL A 267 -1.73 -12.72 -39.09
N THR A 268 -0.65 -13.50 -39.01
CA THR A 268 -0.39 -14.61 -39.94
C THR A 268 -0.60 -16.00 -39.32
N GLY A 269 -0.85 -16.06 -38.01
CA GLY A 269 -1.12 -17.30 -37.28
C GLY A 269 -1.41 -17.03 -35.80
N GLU A 270 -1.93 -18.03 -35.10
CA GLU A 270 -2.27 -17.99 -33.68
C GLU A 270 -1.66 -19.21 -32.97
N VAL A 271 -1.06 -19.01 -31.80
CA VAL A 271 -0.50 -20.08 -30.97
C VAL A 271 -0.87 -19.91 -29.50
N THR A 272 -0.73 -20.98 -28.72
CA THR A 272 -1.00 -21.00 -27.27
C THR A 272 0.26 -20.99 -26.41
N THR A 273 1.44 -21.09 -27.02
CA THR A 273 2.74 -21.11 -26.32
C THR A 273 3.52 -19.85 -26.64
N ALA A 274 4.04 -19.18 -25.61
CA ALA A 274 4.93 -18.03 -25.81
C ALA A 274 6.26 -18.47 -26.46
N ALA A 275 6.89 -17.56 -27.20
CA ALA A 275 8.21 -17.81 -27.81
C ALA A 275 9.38 -17.34 -26.93
N ALA A 276 9.09 -16.68 -25.80
CA ALA A 276 10.08 -16.12 -24.90
C ALA A 276 9.78 -16.50 -23.45
N TYR A 277 10.84 -16.79 -22.70
CA TYR A 277 10.81 -17.16 -21.29
C TYR A 277 10.92 -15.91 -20.40
N GLY A 278 10.16 -15.84 -19.31
CA GLY A 278 10.24 -14.78 -18.30
C GLY A 278 11.35 -15.07 -17.28
N ASP A 279 12.50 -14.44 -17.46
CA ASP A 279 13.73 -14.66 -16.68
C ASP A 279 13.90 -13.76 -15.44
N GLU A 280 13.04 -12.76 -15.27
CA GLU A 280 12.99 -11.92 -14.07
C GLU A 280 12.07 -12.52 -13.00
N ASP A 281 12.28 -12.14 -11.74
CA ASP A 281 11.46 -12.59 -10.61
C ASP A 281 10.34 -11.59 -10.28
N GLY A 282 9.22 -12.10 -9.81
CA GLY A 282 8.17 -11.26 -9.20
C GLY A 282 8.70 -10.53 -7.96
N ILE A 283 8.20 -9.32 -7.74
CA ILE A 283 8.74 -8.42 -6.71
C ILE A 283 7.85 -8.28 -5.47
N TYR A 284 6.66 -8.88 -5.48
CA TYR A 284 5.68 -8.71 -4.41
C TYR A 284 5.26 -10.05 -3.80
N SER A 285 5.52 -10.23 -2.51
CA SER A 285 5.22 -11.47 -1.79
C SER A 285 3.73 -11.78 -1.70
N LEU A 286 2.84 -10.77 -1.78
CA LEU A 286 1.39 -11.01 -1.88
C LEU A 286 1.05 -11.71 -3.21
N ASN A 287 1.65 -11.28 -4.32
CA ASN A 287 1.46 -11.91 -5.62
C ASN A 287 1.98 -13.37 -5.58
N ASP A 288 3.13 -13.61 -4.96
CA ASP A 288 3.66 -14.98 -4.77
C ASP A 288 2.74 -15.85 -3.89
N TYR A 289 2.15 -15.30 -2.81
CA TYR A 289 1.15 -15.99 -1.99
C TYR A 289 -0.06 -16.45 -2.82
N PHE A 290 -0.53 -15.60 -3.74
CA PHE A 290 -1.65 -15.94 -4.63
C PHE A 290 -1.27 -16.87 -5.79
N LEU A 291 -0.01 -16.88 -6.21
CA LEU A 291 0.47 -17.81 -7.23
C LEU A 291 0.34 -19.26 -6.77
N ALA A 292 0.68 -19.55 -5.51
CA ALA A 292 0.46 -20.86 -4.89
C ALA A 292 -1.04 -21.23 -4.76
N ARG A 293 -1.94 -20.25 -4.90
CA ARG A 293 -3.40 -20.36 -4.77
C ARG A 293 -4.13 -20.25 -6.10
N GLY A 294 -3.41 -20.35 -7.22
CA GLY A 294 -4.00 -20.48 -8.56
C GLY A 294 -4.16 -19.18 -9.34
N PHE A 295 -3.75 -18.04 -8.79
CA PHE A 295 -3.80 -16.76 -9.50
C PHE A 295 -2.54 -16.58 -10.32
N ALA A 296 -2.67 -16.28 -11.61
CA ALA A 296 -1.52 -15.88 -12.40
C ALA A 296 -1.08 -14.48 -11.96
N THR A 297 0.21 -14.20 -12.05
CA THR A 297 0.79 -12.88 -11.80
C THR A 297 1.41 -12.36 -13.08
N VAL A 298 1.14 -11.12 -13.42
CA VAL A 298 1.56 -10.50 -14.69
C VAL A 298 2.24 -9.19 -14.36
N TYR A 299 3.42 -8.95 -14.94
CA TYR A 299 4.19 -7.73 -14.77
C TYR A 299 4.40 -7.11 -16.14
N SER A 300 4.17 -5.81 -16.25
CA SER A 300 4.54 -5.04 -17.44
C SER A 300 5.15 -3.73 -17.00
N ALA A 301 6.28 -3.37 -17.61
CA ALA A 301 6.92 -2.09 -17.39
C ALA A 301 6.30 -0.96 -18.23
N GLY A 302 5.43 -1.29 -19.18
CA GLY A 302 4.70 -0.32 -20.00
C GLY A 302 5.57 0.34 -21.07
N VAL A 303 5.03 1.40 -21.67
CA VAL A 303 5.69 2.16 -22.75
C VAL A 303 7.04 2.76 -22.30
N GLY A 304 8.01 2.83 -23.21
CA GLY A 304 9.33 3.41 -22.94
C GLY A 304 10.28 2.53 -22.12
N THR A 305 9.94 1.29 -21.86
CA THR A 305 10.74 0.40 -21.01
C THR A 305 11.45 -0.69 -21.81
N ARG A 306 12.40 -1.38 -21.18
CA ARG A 306 13.18 -2.44 -21.84
C ARG A 306 12.23 -3.50 -22.41
N GLY A 307 12.38 -3.79 -23.70
CA GLY A 307 11.55 -4.79 -24.37
C GLY A 307 10.24 -4.24 -24.94
N SER A 308 9.82 -3.04 -24.57
CA SER A 308 8.68 -2.32 -25.15
C SER A 308 9.14 -1.23 -26.14
N ASP A 309 8.21 -0.78 -26.99
CA ASP A 309 8.36 0.43 -27.82
C ASP A 309 8.03 1.71 -27.01
N GLY A 310 8.12 2.87 -27.67
CA GLY A 310 7.71 4.16 -27.12
C GLY A 310 8.69 4.88 -26.18
N LEU A 311 8.21 5.94 -25.53
CA LEU A 311 8.96 6.84 -24.64
C LEU A 311 8.24 7.04 -23.29
N ARG A 312 8.99 7.29 -22.20
CA ARG A 312 8.39 7.64 -20.90
C ARG A 312 7.83 9.07 -20.90
N GLY A 313 6.81 9.30 -20.07
CA GLY A 313 6.15 10.61 -19.96
C GLY A 313 5.81 11.05 -18.53
N THR A 314 6.18 10.23 -17.55
CA THR A 314 5.86 10.33 -16.12
C THR A 314 4.42 10.70 -15.84
N GLY A 315 3.59 9.69 -15.57
CA GLY A 315 2.22 9.89 -15.12
C GLY A 315 1.24 10.37 -16.20
N ASN A 316 1.69 10.51 -17.45
CA ASN A 316 0.85 10.94 -18.56
C ASN A 316 -0.15 9.85 -19.00
N GLN A 317 -1.02 10.20 -19.94
CA GLN A 317 -2.04 9.27 -20.46
C GLN A 317 -1.44 8.04 -21.17
N ASP A 318 -0.25 8.15 -21.77
CA ASP A 318 0.40 7.01 -22.45
C ASP A 318 0.70 5.86 -21.49
N GLU A 319 1.10 6.18 -20.27
CA GLU A 319 1.40 5.17 -19.25
C GLU A 319 0.13 4.51 -18.72
N THR A 320 -0.94 5.28 -18.57
CA THR A 320 -2.28 4.76 -18.25
C THR A 320 -2.77 3.81 -19.34
N ASP A 321 -2.76 4.26 -20.60
CA ASP A 321 -3.23 3.47 -21.75
C ASP A 321 -2.39 2.20 -21.94
N SER A 322 -1.10 2.26 -21.62
CA SER A 322 -0.23 1.07 -21.61
C SER A 322 -0.69 0.02 -20.61
N ALA A 323 -1.01 0.43 -19.37
CA ALA A 323 -1.53 -0.49 -18.37
C ALA A 323 -2.90 -1.06 -18.77
N VAL A 324 -3.79 -0.20 -19.29
CA VAL A 324 -5.12 -0.60 -19.78
C VAL A 324 -5.02 -1.61 -20.92
N ALA A 325 -4.09 -1.44 -21.86
CA ALA A 325 -3.88 -2.39 -22.95
C ALA A 325 -3.56 -3.81 -22.43
N VAL A 326 -2.72 -3.94 -21.39
CA VAL A 326 -2.42 -5.26 -20.80
C VAL A 326 -3.66 -5.86 -20.14
N ILE A 327 -4.46 -5.05 -19.43
CA ILE A 327 -5.74 -5.49 -18.83
C ILE A 327 -6.72 -5.95 -19.91
N GLU A 328 -6.84 -5.22 -21.01
CA GLU A 328 -7.71 -5.57 -22.13
C GLU A 328 -7.29 -6.86 -22.83
N TRP A 329 -5.98 -7.13 -22.94
CA TRP A 329 -5.47 -8.40 -23.47
C TRP A 329 -5.80 -9.58 -22.54
N LEU A 330 -5.57 -9.40 -21.24
CA LEU A 330 -5.99 -10.38 -20.21
C LEU A 330 -7.52 -10.58 -20.23
N GLY A 331 -8.28 -9.53 -20.49
CA GLY A 331 -9.72 -9.52 -20.70
C GLY A 331 -10.20 -10.09 -22.04
N GLY A 332 -9.28 -10.43 -22.95
CA GLY A 332 -9.59 -11.03 -24.27
C GLY A 332 -10.06 -10.05 -25.34
N THR A 333 -9.89 -8.75 -25.13
CA THR A 333 -10.36 -7.67 -26.03
C THR A 333 -9.24 -6.96 -26.79
N ARG A 334 -7.98 -7.22 -26.44
CA ARG A 334 -6.79 -6.70 -27.13
C ARG A 334 -5.87 -7.82 -27.59
N ARG A 335 -5.11 -7.55 -28.66
CA ARG A 335 -4.18 -8.50 -29.27
C ARG A 335 -2.81 -8.47 -28.59
N ALA A 336 -2.15 -9.61 -28.59
CA ALA A 336 -0.73 -9.71 -28.28
C ALA A 336 -0.03 -10.70 -29.20
N PHE A 337 1.29 -10.63 -29.24
CA PHE A 337 2.13 -11.39 -30.14
C PHE A 337 3.22 -12.11 -29.36
N THR A 338 3.68 -13.23 -29.92
CA THR A 338 4.76 -14.04 -29.34
C THR A 338 6.13 -13.38 -29.37
N THR A 339 6.31 -12.36 -30.21
CA THR A 339 7.55 -11.58 -30.32
C THR A 339 7.20 -10.12 -30.62
N ARG A 340 8.12 -9.20 -30.27
CA ARG A 340 7.93 -7.76 -30.49
C ARG A 340 7.71 -7.36 -31.95
N THR A 341 8.24 -8.10 -32.91
CA THR A 341 8.21 -7.71 -34.34
C THR A 341 7.51 -8.72 -35.25
N GLY A 342 7.11 -9.87 -34.71
CA GLY A 342 6.44 -10.92 -35.47
C GLY A 342 4.93 -10.68 -35.61
N THR A 343 4.30 -11.57 -36.37
CA THR A 343 2.88 -11.54 -36.76
C THR A 343 2.08 -12.74 -36.21
N THR A 344 2.69 -13.53 -35.32
CA THR A 344 2.03 -14.67 -34.66
C THR A 344 1.37 -14.21 -33.37
N GLU A 345 0.04 -14.22 -33.38
CA GLU A 345 -0.82 -13.83 -32.25
C GLU A 345 -0.79 -14.86 -31.13
N ILE A 346 -0.92 -14.37 -29.89
CA ILE A 346 -1.13 -15.17 -28.69
C ILE A 346 -2.19 -14.52 -27.80
N LYS A 347 -3.24 -15.26 -27.48
CA LYS A 347 -4.30 -14.84 -26.56
C LYS A 347 -3.93 -15.21 -25.13
N ALA A 348 -4.47 -14.48 -24.15
CA ALA A 348 -4.45 -14.88 -22.73
C ALA A 348 -5.43 -16.05 -22.48
N TRP A 349 -5.35 -17.13 -23.25
CA TRP A 349 -6.32 -18.24 -23.25
C TRP A 349 -6.39 -18.97 -21.90
N TRP A 350 -5.35 -18.87 -21.07
CA TRP A 350 -5.29 -19.42 -19.71
C TRP A 350 -6.05 -18.56 -18.69
N CYS A 351 -6.35 -17.31 -19.01
CA CYS A 351 -6.98 -16.36 -18.10
C CYS A 351 -8.51 -16.59 -18.04
N ASN A 352 -9.12 -16.36 -16.88
CA ASN A 352 -10.59 -16.33 -16.74
C ASN A 352 -11.20 -14.94 -17.07
N HIS A 353 -10.37 -14.01 -17.57
CA HIS A 353 -10.69 -12.63 -17.92
C HIS A 353 -11.01 -11.68 -16.75
N ASN A 354 -10.85 -12.14 -15.50
CA ASN A 354 -10.94 -11.27 -14.33
C ASN A 354 -9.54 -10.85 -13.89
N VAL A 355 -9.31 -9.54 -13.87
CA VAL A 355 -8.03 -8.94 -13.52
C VAL A 355 -8.18 -8.13 -12.23
N ALA A 356 -7.21 -8.26 -11.33
CA ALA A 356 -6.96 -7.26 -10.30
C ALA A 356 -5.59 -6.61 -10.52
N MET A 357 -5.46 -5.34 -10.16
CA MET A 357 -4.14 -4.71 -10.10
C MET A 357 -3.56 -4.70 -8.70
N THR A 358 -2.24 -4.86 -8.56
CA THR A 358 -1.54 -4.85 -7.27
C THR A 358 -0.21 -4.10 -7.32
N GLY A 359 0.18 -3.50 -6.20
CA GLY A 359 1.53 -2.98 -5.96
C GLY A 359 1.58 -1.60 -5.31
N LYS A 360 2.79 -1.22 -4.89
CA LYS A 360 3.04 0.03 -4.15
C LYS A 360 3.68 1.12 -4.99
N SER A 361 3.47 2.39 -4.65
CA SER A 361 4.14 3.55 -5.27
C SER A 361 3.63 3.79 -6.70
N TYR A 362 4.52 3.90 -7.68
CA TYR A 362 4.16 3.97 -9.10
C TYR A 362 3.22 2.83 -9.53
N LEU A 363 3.34 1.66 -8.92
CA LEU A 363 2.50 0.50 -9.24
C LEU A 363 1.04 0.75 -8.79
N GLY A 364 0.85 1.21 -7.56
CA GLY A 364 -0.47 1.60 -7.05
C GLY A 364 -1.02 2.83 -7.77
N THR A 365 -0.14 3.75 -8.15
CA THR A 365 -0.46 4.94 -8.96
C THR A 365 -1.08 4.55 -10.30
N LEU A 366 -0.45 3.61 -11.03
CA LEU A 366 -0.98 3.09 -12.28
C LEU A 366 -2.22 2.22 -12.07
N ALA A 367 -2.41 1.61 -10.90
CA ALA A 367 -3.65 0.93 -10.56
C ALA A 367 -4.84 1.91 -10.45
N ILE A 368 -4.64 3.06 -9.79
CA ILE A 368 -5.63 4.16 -9.78
C ILE A 368 -5.86 4.67 -11.21
N ALA A 369 -4.79 4.97 -11.95
CA ALA A 369 -4.89 5.51 -13.30
C ALA A 369 -5.68 4.58 -14.23
N ALA A 370 -5.33 3.29 -14.26
CA ALA A 370 -6.00 2.30 -15.10
C ALA A 370 -7.46 2.08 -14.68
N ALA A 371 -7.78 2.17 -13.38
CA ALA A 371 -9.16 2.09 -12.92
C ALA A 371 -10.05 3.19 -13.51
N THR A 372 -9.48 4.38 -13.77
CA THR A 372 -10.22 5.49 -14.41
C THR A 372 -10.57 5.24 -15.88
N SER A 373 -10.10 4.16 -16.50
CA SER A 373 -10.57 3.73 -17.82
C SER A 373 -11.98 3.12 -17.79
N GLY A 374 -12.41 2.60 -16.64
CA GLY A 374 -13.66 1.87 -16.51
C GLY A 374 -13.69 0.53 -17.27
N THR A 375 -12.54 -0.01 -17.68
CA THR A 375 -12.48 -1.28 -18.43
C THR A 375 -13.15 -2.42 -17.63
N PRO A 376 -14.05 -3.21 -18.24
CA PRO A 376 -14.81 -4.23 -17.53
C PRO A 376 -13.97 -5.44 -17.09
N ALA A 377 -12.77 -5.62 -17.64
CA ALA A 377 -11.86 -6.70 -17.25
C ALA A 377 -11.19 -6.46 -15.88
N LEU A 378 -11.03 -5.19 -15.49
CA LEU A 378 -10.53 -4.83 -14.16
C LEU A 378 -11.68 -4.98 -13.15
N LYS A 379 -11.59 -5.98 -12.27
CA LYS A 379 -12.61 -6.28 -11.26
C LYS A 379 -12.34 -5.62 -9.92
N THR A 380 -11.08 -5.34 -9.62
CA THR A 380 -10.66 -4.59 -8.43
C THR A 380 -9.21 -4.10 -8.58
N ALA A 381 -8.79 -3.17 -7.73
CA ALA A 381 -7.41 -2.76 -7.61
C ALA A 381 -7.01 -2.71 -6.12
N ILE A 382 -5.80 -3.19 -5.80
CA ILE A 382 -5.12 -3.05 -4.52
C ILE A 382 -3.99 -2.05 -4.73
N SER A 383 -4.28 -0.79 -4.42
CA SER A 383 -3.44 0.38 -4.68
C SER A 383 -2.72 0.80 -3.40
N GLU A 384 -1.42 0.53 -3.31
CA GLU A 384 -0.64 0.72 -2.08
C GLU A 384 0.28 1.94 -2.20
N SER A 385 0.35 2.79 -1.18
CA SER A 385 1.12 4.05 -1.16
C SER A 385 1.15 4.82 -2.49
N ALA A 386 -0.03 5.12 -3.04
CA ALA A 386 -0.21 5.52 -4.44
C ALA A 386 -0.41 7.03 -4.64
N ILE A 387 0.04 7.54 -5.78
CA ILE A 387 -0.21 8.91 -6.24
C ILE A 387 -1.57 8.93 -6.94
N SER A 388 -2.43 9.91 -6.62
CA SER A 388 -3.71 10.14 -7.32
C SER A 388 -3.69 11.42 -8.17
N SER A 389 -2.72 12.30 -7.93
CA SER A 389 -2.38 13.45 -8.76
C SER A 389 -0.88 13.72 -8.69
N TRP A 390 -0.20 13.72 -9.84
CA TRP A 390 1.25 13.92 -9.88
C TRP A 390 1.69 15.31 -9.42
N TYR A 391 0.79 16.31 -9.49
CA TYR A 391 1.04 17.60 -8.86
C TYR A 391 1.31 17.44 -7.36
N ASP A 392 0.49 16.67 -6.65
CA ASP A 392 0.62 16.51 -5.19
C ASP A 392 1.86 15.69 -4.78
N TYR A 393 2.58 15.11 -5.74
CA TYR A 393 3.84 14.40 -5.50
C TYR A 393 5.05 15.34 -5.57
N TYR A 394 5.11 16.22 -6.57
CA TYR A 394 6.25 17.11 -6.82
C TYR A 394 5.99 18.60 -6.51
N ARG A 395 4.75 18.96 -6.15
CA ARG A 395 4.30 20.33 -5.92
C ARG A 395 3.33 20.39 -4.74
N GLU A 396 3.18 21.59 -4.18
CA GLU A 396 2.13 21.89 -3.19
C GLU A 396 1.82 23.40 -3.21
N ASN A 397 0.54 23.79 -3.29
CA ASN A 397 0.06 25.17 -3.19
C ASN A 397 0.90 26.21 -3.97
N GLY A 398 1.16 25.93 -5.25
CA GLY A 398 1.94 26.80 -6.14
C GLY A 398 3.44 26.75 -5.89
N LEU A 399 3.98 25.70 -5.29
CA LEU A 399 5.40 25.60 -4.97
C LEU A 399 6.00 24.28 -5.45
N VAL A 400 7.28 24.31 -5.83
CA VAL A 400 8.08 23.10 -6.01
C VAL A 400 8.40 22.49 -4.65
N VAL A 401 7.87 21.28 -4.42
CA VAL A 401 8.01 20.55 -3.15
C VAL A 401 8.33 19.10 -3.46
N ALA A 402 9.56 18.69 -3.20
CA ALA A 402 10.02 17.34 -3.43
C ALA A 402 9.29 16.31 -2.54
N PRO A 403 9.23 15.05 -2.98
CA PRO A 403 8.96 13.92 -2.10
C PRO A 403 10.04 13.84 -1.01
N GLY A 404 9.65 13.45 0.21
CA GLY A 404 10.57 13.29 1.33
C GLY A 404 11.70 12.32 1.00
N GLY A 405 12.95 12.78 1.12
CA GLY A 405 14.16 12.03 0.78
C GLY A 405 14.65 12.18 -0.66
N PHE A 406 13.88 12.84 -1.54
CA PHE A 406 14.15 12.92 -2.99
C PHE A 406 14.28 14.38 -3.47
N GLN A 407 15.05 15.19 -2.75
CA GLN A 407 15.24 16.59 -3.09
C GLN A 407 15.81 16.74 -4.51
N GLY A 408 15.13 17.54 -5.33
CA GLY A 408 15.53 17.78 -6.71
C GLY A 408 14.95 16.80 -7.73
N GLU A 409 14.20 15.79 -7.29
CA GLU A 409 13.41 14.94 -8.19
C GLU A 409 12.22 15.71 -8.77
N ASP A 410 11.84 15.36 -10.00
CA ASP A 410 10.67 15.88 -10.71
C ASP A 410 10.26 14.92 -11.84
N ALA A 411 9.24 15.30 -12.63
CA ALA A 411 8.69 14.45 -13.69
C ALA A 411 9.74 14.01 -14.73
N ASP A 412 10.66 14.89 -15.10
CA ASP A 412 11.76 14.58 -16.04
C ASP A 412 12.78 13.61 -15.44
N VAL A 413 13.13 13.76 -14.16
CA VAL A 413 14.03 12.88 -13.42
C VAL A 413 13.46 11.45 -13.35
N LEU A 414 12.19 11.30 -12.96
CA LEU A 414 11.55 9.98 -12.89
C LEU A 414 11.32 9.35 -14.27
N ALA A 415 11.17 10.17 -15.31
CA ALA A 415 11.11 9.68 -16.68
C ALA A 415 12.45 9.02 -17.07
N VAL A 416 13.59 9.63 -16.71
CA VAL A 416 14.93 9.04 -16.90
C VAL A 416 15.08 7.78 -16.06
N ASP A 417 14.71 7.82 -14.79
CA ASP A 417 14.79 6.68 -13.86
C ASP A 417 14.10 5.44 -14.45
N THR A 418 12.89 5.62 -14.98
CA THR A 418 12.05 4.54 -15.52
C THR A 418 12.24 4.27 -17.02
N TYR A 419 13.09 5.02 -17.73
CA TYR A 419 13.38 4.77 -19.16
C TYR A 419 14.38 3.63 -19.34
N SER A 420 14.00 2.43 -18.89
CA SER A 420 14.82 1.23 -18.95
C SER A 420 15.09 0.73 -20.37
N ARG A 421 14.43 1.30 -21.40
CA ARG A 421 14.77 1.06 -22.81
C ARG A 421 16.25 1.36 -23.11
N LEU A 422 16.87 2.30 -22.39
CA LEU A 422 18.32 2.58 -22.46
C LEU A 422 19.21 1.36 -22.17
N LYS A 423 18.73 0.42 -21.36
CA LYS A 423 19.44 -0.84 -21.04
C LYS A 423 19.50 -1.79 -22.25
N ALA A 424 18.70 -1.53 -23.28
CA ALA A 424 18.77 -2.18 -24.60
C ALA A 424 19.30 -1.17 -25.64
N ALA A 425 20.58 -0.77 -25.51
CA ALA A 425 21.18 0.32 -26.28
C ALA A 425 20.94 0.26 -27.80
N GLY A 426 21.00 -0.93 -28.41
CA GLY A 426 20.73 -1.08 -29.85
C GLY A 426 19.30 -0.70 -30.26
N ASP A 427 18.34 -0.85 -29.35
CA ASP A 427 16.96 -0.41 -29.57
C ASP A 427 16.78 1.07 -29.22
N ALA A 428 17.31 1.51 -28.07
CA ALA A 428 17.23 2.92 -27.65
C ALA A 428 17.87 3.89 -28.64
N ASN A 429 18.97 3.49 -29.31
CA ASN A 429 19.65 4.31 -30.30
C ASN A 429 18.75 4.72 -31.48
N LYS A 430 17.69 3.95 -31.78
CA LYS A 430 16.76 4.25 -32.88
C LYS A 430 15.87 5.46 -32.60
N VAL A 431 15.66 5.77 -31.31
CA VAL A 431 14.74 6.81 -30.83
C VAL A 431 15.44 7.83 -29.94
N ALA A 432 16.77 7.86 -29.93
CA ALA A 432 17.56 8.70 -29.02
C ALA A 432 17.21 10.20 -29.13
N ASP A 433 17.10 10.71 -30.36
CA ASP A 433 16.73 12.12 -30.59
C ASP A 433 15.31 12.43 -30.09
N LYS A 434 14.37 11.50 -30.27
CA LYS A 434 12.98 11.63 -29.80
C LYS A 434 12.91 11.58 -28.28
N TRP A 435 13.73 10.72 -27.65
CA TRP A 435 13.87 10.69 -26.20
C TRP A 435 14.42 12.00 -25.64
N GLN A 436 15.47 12.57 -26.24
CA GLN A 436 16.01 13.86 -25.81
C GLN A 436 14.99 14.99 -25.98
N ALA A 437 14.21 14.98 -27.07
CA ALA A 437 13.13 15.94 -27.28
C ALA A 437 12.04 15.81 -26.20
N ARG A 438 11.59 14.59 -25.90
CA ARG A 438 10.63 14.31 -24.82
C ARG A 438 11.14 14.77 -23.46
N LEU A 439 12.42 14.55 -23.16
CA LEU A 439 13.02 14.97 -21.89
C LEU A 439 13.07 16.51 -21.78
N ALA A 440 13.40 17.20 -22.88
CA ALA A 440 13.39 18.66 -22.91
C ALA A 440 11.96 19.24 -22.75
N GLU A 441 10.95 18.59 -23.35
CA GLU A 441 9.53 18.93 -23.18
C GLU A 441 9.12 18.78 -21.71
N LEU A 442 9.39 17.62 -21.09
CA LEU A 442 9.10 17.39 -19.66
C LEU A 442 9.78 18.44 -18.78
N GLY A 443 11.05 18.73 -19.02
CA GLY A 443 11.82 19.71 -18.24
C GLY A 443 11.26 21.13 -18.33
N ALA A 444 10.67 21.50 -19.47
CA ALA A 444 10.01 22.80 -19.65
C ALA A 444 8.60 22.82 -19.04
N ASP A 445 7.76 21.83 -19.35
CA ASP A 445 6.33 21.85 -19.04
C ASP A 445 6.02 21.59 -17.56
N GLN A 446 6.93 20.94 -16.84
CA GLN A 446 6.81 20.77 -15.38
C GLN A 446 6.89 22.10 -14.61
N ASP A 447 7.32 23.20 -15.26
CA ASP A 447 7.35 24.58 -14.75
C ASP A 447 7.93 24.69 -13.33
N ARG A 448 9.20 24.28 -13.17
CA ARG A 448 9.92 24.44 -11.88
C ARG A 448 10.17 25.89 -11.50
N GLU A 449 10.21 26.78 -12.48
CA GLU A 449 10.40 28.22 -12.26
C GLU A 449 9.30 28.79 -11.36
N PHE A 450 8.03 28.45 -11.63
CA PHE A 450 6.91 28.97 -10.84
C PHE A 450 6.23 27.94 -9.93
N GLY A 451 6.19 26.65 -10.28
CA GLY A 451 5.56 25.60 -9.46
C GLY A 451 4.03 25.65 -9.38
N ASP A 452 3.37 26.39 -10.28
CA ASP A 452 1.90 26.47 -10.35
C ASP A 452 1.28 25.17 -10.88
N TYR A 453 -0.03 25.00 -10.65
CA TYR A 453 -0.83 23.94 -11.25
C TYR A 453 -1.16 24.27 -12.71
N THR A 454 -0.32 23.80 -13.63
CA THR A 454 -0.43 24.06 -15.08
C THR A 454 -1.28 22.98 -15.79
N PRO A 455 -1.67 23.19 -17.07
CA PRO A 455 -2.28 22.14 -17.89
C PRO A 455 -1.49 20.82 -17.92
N PHE A 456 -0.16 20.89 -17.83
CA PHE A 456 0.72 19.71 -17.75
C PHE A 456 0.42 18.84 -16.52
N TRP A 457 0.20 19.47 -15.37
CA TRP A 457 -0.11 18.80 -14.11
C TRP A 457 -1.58 18.36 -14.05
N ASP A 458 -2.50 19.13 -14.63
CA ASP A 458 -3.92 18.76 -14.74
C ASP A 458 -4.13 17.49 -15.58
N ALA A 459 -3.35 17.31 -16.64
CA ALA A 459 -3.37 16.10 -17.47
C ALA A 459 -2.92 14.83 -16.71
N ARG A 460 -2.27 15.01 -15.54
CA ARG A 460 -1.73 13.96 -14.68
C ARG A 460 -2.48 13.86 -13.35
N ASN A 461 -3.69 14.40 -13.30
CA ASN A 461 -4.58 14.30 -12.16
C ASN A 461 -5.68 13.26 -12.43
N TYR A 462 -5.48 12.04 -11.94
CA TYR A 462 -6.42 10.94 -12.15
C TYR A 462 -7.77 11.18 -11.47
N ARG A 463 -7.80 12.05 -10.45
CA ARG A 463 -9.05 12.41 -9.75
C ARG A 463 -10.07 13.08 -10.68
N ASN A 464 -9.61 13.72 -11.76
CA ASN A 464 -10.49 14.30 -12.78
C ASN A 464 -11.33 13.23 -13.52
N ASN A 465 -10.89 11.97 -13.50
CA ASN A 465 -11.53 10.85 -14.22
C ASN A 465 -12.16 9.81 -13.29
N VAL A 466 -12.27 10.06 -11.98
CA VAL A 466 -12.77 9.09 -11.00
C VAL A 466 -14.20 8.62 -11.28
N ALA A 467 -15.04 9.46 -11.88
CA ALA A 467 -16.41 9.08 -12.30
C ALA A 467 -16.48 7.88 -13.27
N ASN A 468 -15.37 7.58 -13.96
CA ASN A 468 -15.28 6.45 -14.87
C ASN A 468 -15.00 5.12 -14.18
N ILE A 469 -14.53 5.13 -12.92
CA ILE A 469 -14.20 3.92 -12.16
C ILE A 469 -15.47 3.06 -11.99
N LYS A 470 -15.34 1.76 -12.30
CA LYS A 470 -16.41 0.75 -12.18
C LYS A 470 -16.12 -0.39 -11.22
N CYS A 471 -14.86 -0.57 -10.83
CA CYS A 471 -14.43 -1.63 -9.94
C CYS A 471 -14.29 -1.12 -8.51
N ASP A 472 -14.50 -2.00 -7.54
CA ASP A 472 -14.19 -1.71 -6.13
C ASP A 472 -12.67 -1.62 -5.94
N ILE A 473 -12.21 -0.76 -5.04
CA ILE A 473 -10.79 -0.48 -4.82
C ILE A 473 -10.44 -0.71 -3.35
N ILE A 474 -9.27 -1.26 -3.12
CA ILE A 474 -8.59 -1.28 -1.83
C ILE A 474 -7.41 -0.32 -1.94
N SER A 475 -7.30 0.62 -1.01
CA SER A 475 -6.08 1.40 -0.82
C SER A 475 -5.41 1.08 0.49
N GLU A 476 -4.09 0.99 0.44
CA GLU A 476 -3.22 0.96 1.61
C GLU A 476 -2.32 2.19 1.56
N HIS A 477 -2.05 2.81 2.71
CA HIS A 477 -1.15 3.95 2.78
C HIS A 477 -0.53 4.16 4.17
N GLY A 478 0.73 4.57 4.20
CA GLY A 478 1.41 4.96 5.43
C GLY A 478 1.04 6.37 5.87
N LEU A 479 0.56 6.54 7.10
CA LEU A 479 0.27 7.86 7.70
C LEU A 479 1.53 8.72 7.91
N ASN A 480 2.71 8.10 7.91
CA ASN A 480 4.00 8.78 7.99
C ASN A 480 4.78 8.68 6.67
N ASP A 481 4.11 8.35 5.54
CA ASP A 481 4.73 8.34 4.23
C ASP A 481 4.88 9.77 3.69
N TRP A 482 6.08 10.34 3.88
CA TRP A 482 6.42 11.66 3.35
C TRP A 482 7.01 11.61 1.93
N ASN A 483 7.18 10.41 1.35
CA ASN A 483 7.49 10.24 -0.06
C ASN A 483 6.21 10.44 -0.86
N VAL A 484 5.29 9.46 -0.84
CA VAL A 484 3.96 9.62 -1.41
C VAL A 484 3.03 10.12 -0.31
N LYS A 485 2.83 11.43 -0.26
CA LYS A 485 2.15 12.09 0.87
C LYS A 485 0.69 11.64 1.03
N PRO A 486 0.15 11.52 2.27
CA PRO A 486 -1.18 10.95 2.54
C PRO A 486 -2.34 11.68 1.85
N LYS A 487 -2.17 12.94 1.45
CA LYS A 487 -3.14 13.68 0.64
C LYS A 487 -3.58 12.89 -0.59
N ASN A 488 -2.67 12.14 -1.22
CA ASN A 488 -3.00 11.37 -2.41
C ASN A 488 -4.12 10.35 -2.17
N VAL A 489 -4.02 9.52 -1.12
CA VAL A 489 -5.03 8.49 -0.84
C VAL A 489 -6.32 9.08 -0.29
N ILE A 490 -6.24 10.14 0.54
CA ILE A 490 -7.42 10.72 1.16
C ILE A 490 -8.25 11.55 0.17
N GLU A 491 -7.61 12.33 -0.70
CA GLU A 491 -8.34 13.03 -1.76
C GLU A 491 -8.93 12.07 -2.80
N PHE A 492 -8.27 10.92 -3.03
CA PHE A 492 -8.83 9.84 -3.83
C PHE A 492 -10.05 9.20 -3.16
N HIS A 493 -9.98 8.91 -1.86
CA HIS A 493 -11.11 8.38 -1.08
C HIS A 493 -12.32 9.31 -1.13
N LYS A 494 -12.12 10.61 -0.90
CA LYS A 494 -13.16 11.63 -1.05
C LYS A 494 -13.77 11.66 -2.46
N ALA A 495 -12.94 11.52 -3.50
CA ALA A 495 -13.41 11.48 -4.89
C ALA A 495 -14.21 10.21 -5.23
N MET A 496 -13.92 9.08 -4.56
CA MET A 496 -14.62 7.80 -4.73
C MET A 496 -15.98 7.76 -4.02
N ALA A 497 -16.14 8.49 -2.90
CA ALA A 497 -17.35 8.48 -2.07
C ALA A 497 -18.71 8.62 -2.80
N PRO A 498 -18.86 9.45 -3.86
CA PRO A 498 -20.14 9.55 -4.58
C PRO A 498 -20.41 8.40 -5.56
N LEU A 499 -19.46 7.47 -5.77
CA LEU A 499 -19.61 6.37 -6.73
C LEU A 499 -20.35 5.19 -6.13
N SER A 500 -20.85 4.31 -7.01
CA SER A 500 -21.37 3.00 -6.61
C SER A 500 -20.27 1.97 -6.32
N ALA A 501 -19.05 2.23 -6.79
CA ALA A 501 -17.90 1.40 -6.49
C ALA A 501 -17.47 1.64 -5.04
N HIS A 502 -17.17 0.56 -4.32
CA HIS A 502 -16.75 0.62 -2.93
C HIS A 502 -15.24 0.86 -2.82
N HIS A 503 -14.84 1.61 -1.79
CA HIS A 503 -13.44 1.86 -1.48
C HIS A 503 -13.14 1.41 -0.04
N LYS A 504 -12.22 0.44 0.12
CA LYS A 504 -11.68 0.02 1.41
C LYS A 504 -10.35 0.72 1.66
N LEU A 505 -10.12 1.25 2.86
CA LEU A 505 -8.93 2.01 3.20
C LEU A 505 -8.18 1.38 4.38
N TYR A 506 -6.88 1.13 4.20
CA TYR A 506 -5.96 0.63 5.22
C TYR A 506 -4.87 1.66 5.49
N LEU A 507 -4.83 2.20 6.70
CA LEU A 507 -3.86 3.23 7.10
C LEU A 507 -2.94 2.68 8.18
N HIS A 508 -1.63 2.66 7.93
CA HIS A 508 -0.64 2.13 8.86
C HIS A 508 0.37 3.20 9.31
N GLN A 509 1.13 2.93 10.36
CA GLN A 509 2.09 3.90 10.93
C GLN A 509 3.44 3.96 10.20
N GLY A 510 3.57 3.26 9.06
CA GLY A 510 4.81 3.24 8.31
C GLY A 510 5.03 4.47 7.46
N GLN A 511 6.25 4.54 6.92
CA GLN A 511 6.55 5.39 5.77
C GLN A 511 6.16 4.63 4.49
N HIS A 512 6.99 4.69 3.46
CA HIS A 512 6.75 4.11 2.13
C HIS A 512 6.98 2.58 2.05
N VAL A 513 6.26 1.79 2.84
CA VAL A 513 6.44 0.32 3.02
C VAL A 513 5.16 -0.46 2.68
N TYR A 514 5.26 -1.78 2.52
CA TYR A 514 4.10 -2.68 2.34
C TYR A 514 3.48 -3.09 3.70
N LEU A 515 2.20 -3.43 3.69
CA LEU A 515 1.46 -3.92 4.88
C LEU A 515 1.31 -5.45 4.96
N ASN A 516 1.46 -6.18 3.85
CA ASN A 516 1.11 -7.62 3.76
C ASN A 516 1.92 -8.56 4.66
N ASN A 517 3.00 -8.09 5.27
CA ASN A 517 3.85 -8.85 6.18
C ASN A 517 3.96 -8.26 7.59
N VAL A 518 2.99 -7.42 7.99
CA VAL A 518 2.88 -6.88 9.35
C VAL A 518 2.08 -7.83 10.24
N LEU A 519 2.70 -8.31 11.33
CA LEU A 519 2.17 -9.41 12.15
C LEU A 519 0.77 -9.13 12.73
N SER A 520 0.54 -7.92 13.22
CA SER A 520 -0.67 -7.57 13.98
C SER A 520 -1.96 -7.53 13.18
N LEU A 521 -1.91 -7.57 11.84
CA LEU A 521 -3.10 -7.53 10.96
C LEU A 521 -3.11 -8.70 9.98
N ASP A 522 -4.28 -9.29 9.76
CA ASP A 522 -4.50 -10.38 8.78
C ASP A 522 -4.69 -9.87 7.35
N TYR A 523 -3.88 -8.90 6.94
CA TYR A 523 -4.06 -8.20 5.67
C TYR A 523 -4.10 -9.17 4.48
N THR A 524 -3.16 -10.12 4.39
CA THR A 524 -3.13 -11.14 3.33
C THR A 524 -4.42 -11.97 3.31
N ASP A 525 -4.92 -12.42 4.46
CA ASP A 525 -6.16 -13.21 4.53
C ASP A 525 -7.40 -12.37 4.13
N GLN A 526 -7.40 -11.08 4.46
CA GLN A 526 -8.44 -10.13 4.01
C GLN A 526 -8.38 -9.98 2.48
N MET A 527 -7.18 -9.82 1.91
CA MET A 527 -7.02 -9.77 0.45
C MET A 527 -7.41 -11.10 -0.20
N ASN A 528 -7.21 -12.25 0.46
CA ASN A 528 -7.62 -13.55 -0.07
C ASN A 528 -9.14 -13.68 -0.11
N LEU A 529 -9.83 -13.27 0.96
CA LEU A 529 -11.28 -13.20 0.98
C LEU A 529 -11.80 -12.28 -0.14
N TRP A 530 -11.20 -11.10 -0.29
CA TRP A 530 -11.56 -10.13 -1.31
C TRP A 530 -11.35 -10.65 -2.74
N LEU A 531 -10.16 -11.15 -3.06
CA LEU A 531 -9.83 -11.61 -4.41
C LEU A 531 -10.57 -12.90 -4.79
N SER A 532 -10.84 -13.78 -3.82
CA SER A 532 -11.74 -14.93 -4.02
C SER A 532 -13.14 -14.48 -4.45
N ASN A 533 -13.66 -13.39 -3.87
CA ASN A 533 -14.92 -12.79 -4.28
C ASN A 533 -14.83 -12.18 -5.68
N LYS A 534 -13.90 -11.23 -5.87
CA LYS A 534 -13.87 -10.37 -7.06
C LYS A 534 -13.40 -11.08 -8.32
N LEU A 535 -12.54 -12.08 -8.20
CA LEU A 535 -11.90 -12.73 -9.35
C LEU A 535 -12.40 -14.15 -9.63
N LEU A 536 -12.96 -14.83 -8.62
CA LEU A 536 -13.49 -16.19 -8.75
C LEU A 536 -15.01 -16.28 -8.52
N GLY A 537 -15.66 -15.19 -8.08
CA GLY A 537 -17.10 -15.18 -7.83
C GLY A 537 -17.52 -15.98 -6.59
N VAL A 538 -16.62 -16.20 -5.64
CA VAL A 538 -16.96 -16.88 -4.38
C VAL A 538 -17.91 -16.00 -3.57
N ASP A 539 -19.08 -16.54 -3.25
CA ASP A 539 -20.06 -15.88 -2.38
C ASP A 539 -19.64 -16.02 -0.91
N ASN A 540 -18.82 -15.08 -0.45
CA ASN A 540 -18.17 -15.09 0.86
C ASN A 540 -18.37 -13.79 1.65
N ASP A 541 -19.31 -12.95 1.21
CA ASP A 541 -19.67 -11.66 1.82
C ASP A 541 -18.47 -10.71 2.06
N ALA A 542 -17.39 -10.82 1.26
CA ALA A 542 -16.15 -10.07 1.48
C ALA A 542 -16.36 -8.55 1.63
N LEU A 543 -17.33 -7.98 0.91
CA LEU A 543 -17.62 -6.56 0.98
C LEU A 543 -18.12 -6.12 2.36
N ASN A 544 -19.02 -6.88 2.99
CA ASN A 544 -19.57 -6.53 4.30
C ASN A 544 -18.72 -7.06 5.45
N GLN A 545 -18.01 -8.17 5.24
CA GLN A 545 -17.12 -8.76 6.23
C GLN A 545 -15.91 -7.87 6.53
N LEU A 546 -15.33 -7.24 5.51
CA LEU A 546 -14.14 -6.39 5.67
C LEU A 546 -14.54 -4.97 6.08
N PRO A 547 -13.87 -4.34 7.07
CA PRO A 547 -14.15 -2.96 7.46
C PRO A 547 -13.87 -1.96 6.32
N ASP A 548 -14.66 -0.88 6.24
CA ASP A 548 -14.46 0.16 5.22
C ASP A 548 -13.15 0.93 5.44
N VAL A 549 -12.84 1.27 6.68
CA VAL A 549 -11.56 1.88 7.06
C VAL A 549 -10.94 1.10 8.22
N THR A 550 -9.65 0.78 8.10
CA THR A 550 -8.84 0.09 9.12
C THR A 550 -7.57 0.90 9.38
N ILE A 551 -7.36 1.37 10.61
CA ILE A 551 -6.29 2.32 10.97
C ILE A 551 -5.43 1.74 12.09
N GLN A 552 -4.11 1.77 11.91
CA GLN A 552 -3.14 1.41 12.95
C GLN A 552 -2.96 2.57 13.94
N ASP A 553 -3.05 2.26 15.23
CA ASP A 553 -2.81 3.21 16.31
C ASP A 553 -1.33 3.67 16.35
N ASN A 554 -1.06 4.93 16.72
CA ASN A 554 0.32 5.47 16.79
C ASN A 554 0.98 5.41 18.18
N VAL A 555 0.30 4.87 19.18
CA VAL A 555 0.73 4.82 20.58
C VAL A 555 0.80 3.37 21.08
N GLU A 556 -0.29 2.62 20.91
CA GLU A 556 -0.48 1.26 21.40
C GLU A 556 -0.06 0.23 20.34
N PRO A 557 1.06 -0.49 20.54
CA PRO A 557 1.53 -1.48 19.59
C PRO A 557 0.46 -2.51 19.22
N GLU A 558 0.51 -2.98 17.97
CA GLU A 558 -0.32 -4.08 17.47
C GLU A 558 -1.85 -3.80 17.57
N THR A 559 -2.23 -2.52 17.63
CA THR A 559 -3.62 -2.08 17.78
C THR A 559 -4.14 -1.46 16.50
N TRP A 560 -5.34 -1.89 16.11
CA TRP A 560 -6.03 -1.45 14.91
C TRP A 560 -7.46 -1.08 15.27
N THR A 561 -7.91 0.07 14.77
CA THR A 561 -9.29 0.55 14.89
C THR A 561 -9.97 0.48 13.53
N THR A 562 -11.30 0.43 13.54
CA THR A 562 -12.11 0.37 12.32
C THR A 562 -13.20 1.42 12.38
N SER A 563 -13.48 2.05 11.25
CA SER A 563 -14.57 3.01 11.08
C SER A 563 -15.28 2.81 9.74
N ALA A 564 -16.46 3.42 9.59
CA ALA A 564 -17.21 3.40 8.34
C ALA A 564 -16.65 4.39 7.30
N ASP A 565 -15.88 5.39 7.75
CA ASP A 565 -15.35 6.48 6.93
C ASP A 565 -14.13 7.12 7.63
N PHE A 566 -13.34 7.90 6.88
CA PHE A 566 -12.14 8.59 7.36
C PHE A 566 -12.32 10.11 7.36
N GLY A 567 -12.19 10.75 8.53
CA GLY A 567 -12.24 12.20 8.66
C GLY A 567 -13.61 12.84 8.39
N THR A 568 -14.64 12.02 8.18
CA THR A 568 -16.05 12.43 8.02
C THR A 568 -16.99 11.45 8.73
N GLY A 569 -18.26 11.83 8.87
CA GLY A 569 -19.30 10.97 9.44
C GLY A 569 -19.45 11.04 10.95
N ALA A 570 -20.10 10.03 11.53
CA ALA A 570 -20.44 10.01 12.95
C ALA A 570 -19.17 9.98 13.83
N GLY A 571 -19.14 10.85 14.83
CA GLY A 571 -18.01 10.97 15.78
C GLY A 571 -16.93 11.96 15.34
N ILE A 572 -16.96 12.48 14.11
CA ILE A 572 -16.05 13.54 13.67
C ILE A 572 -16.67 14.92 13.91
N SER A 573 -15.92 15.81 14.53
CA SER A 573 -16.25 17.23 14.73
C SER A 573 -15.06 18.12 14.36
N THR A 574 -15.31 19.41 14.11
CA THR A 574 -14.24 20.38 13.86
C THR A 574 -14.14 21.39 14.99
N GLN A 575 -12.93 21.67 15.45
CA GLN A 575 -12.62 22.74 16.40
C GLN A 575 -11.79 23.85 15.73
N ASP A 576 -12.26 25.09 15.82
CA ASP A 576 -11.45 26.26 15.48
C ASP A 576 -10.53 26.61 16.66
N VAL A 577 -9.23 26.64 16.40
CA VAL A 577 -8.15 26.98 17.34
C VAL A 577 -7.49 28.29 16.90
N PRO A 578 -7.73 29.41 17.59
CA PRO A 578 -7.04 30.67 17.32
C PRO A 578 -5.53 30.55 17.54
N LEU A 579 -4.73 31.22 16.71
CA LEU A 579 -3.26 31.14 16.83
C LEU A 579 -2.67 32.12 17.86
N GLY A 580 -3.47 33.08 18.35
CA GLY A 580 -3.05 34.10 19.31
C GLY A 580 -3.77 35.43 19.05
N THR A 581 -3.36 36.50 19.73
CA THR A 581 -3.93 37.85 19.55
C THR A 581 -2.95 38.84 18.93
N ASP A 582 -1.66 38.58 19.05
CA ASP A 582 -0.61 39.56 18.76
C ASP A 582 0.01 39.31 17.39
N LYS A 583 0.60 40.35 16.80
CA LYS A 583 1.48 40.17 15.65
C LYS A 583 2.82 39.61 16.11
N GLN A 584 3.34 38.62 15.40
CA GLN A 584 4.69 38.10 15.62
C GLN A 584 5.54 38.22 14.36
N THR A 585 6.86 38.27 14.52
CA THR A 585 7.79 38.45 13.41
C THR A 585 8.97 37.51 13.56
N PHE A 586 9.41 36.95 12.44
CA PHE A 586 10.66 36.19 12.33
C PHE A 586 11.27 36.42 10.94
N THR A 587 12.55 36.13 10.79
CA THR A 587 13.24 36.18 9.50
C THR A 587 13.69 34.77 9.15
N ASP A 588 13.45 34.34 7.92
CA ASP A 588 13.90 33.02 7.48
C ASP A 588 15.40 33.05 7.13
N HIS A 589 16.20 32.41 7.97
CA HIS A 589 17.64 32.19 7.79
C HIS A 589 17.95 30.70 7.48
N SER A 590 16.94 29.87 7.20
CA SER A 590 17.07 28.41 7.17
C SER A 590 18.14 27.92 6.18
N THR A 591 18.24 28.52 4.99
CA THR A 591 19.27 28.16 3.99
C THR A 591 20.68 28.47 4.47
N ALA A 592 20.87 29.57 5.20
CA ALA A 592 22.17 29.94 5.76
C ALA A 592 22.56 28.97 6.88
N GLU A 593 21.62 28.66 7.78
CA GLU A 593 21.83 27.73 8.89
C GLU A 593 22.13 26.30 8.40
N PHE A 594 21.36 25.82 7.42
CA PHE A 594 21.56 24.51 6.80
C PHE A 594 22.98 24.37 6.23
N LYS A 595 23.48 25.41 5.55
CA LYS A 595 24.84 25.43 5.00
C LYS A 595 25.90 25.56 6.09
N ALA A 596 25.70 26.44 7.07
CA ALA A 596 26.67 26.66 8.14
C ALA A 596 26.92 25.40 8.98
N HIS A 597 25.89 24.58 9.16
CA HIS A 597 25.94 23.34 9.93
C HIS A 597 26.22 22.08 9.09
N ASN A 598 26.38 22.20 7.77
CA ASN A 598 26.43 21.07 6.83
C ASN A 598 25.29 20.06 7.08
N ASP A 599 24.08 20.57 7.26
CA ASP A 599 22.92 19.74 7.56
C ASP A 599 22.50 18.90 6.32
N THR A 600 21.63 17.93 6.55
CA THR A 600 21.06 17.05 5.52
C THR A 600 19.54 17.20 5.53
N SER A 601 18.83 16.72 4.49
CA SER A 601 17.36 16.75 4.50
C SER A 601 16.78 16.03 5.74
N ASP A 602 17.30 14.85 6.09
CA ASP A 602 16.88 14.12 7.29
C ASP A 602 17.22 14.88 8.59
N GLY A 603 18.39 15.52 8.63
CA GLY A 603 18.81 16.33 9.76
C GLY A 603 17.94 17.58 9.92
N PHE A 604 17.56 18.24 8.83
CA PHE A 604 16.60 19.36 8.86
C PHE A 604 15.24 18.91 9.39
N GLU A 605 14.66 17.83 8.84
CA GLU A 605 13.39 17.26 9.29
C GLU A 605 13.39 16.96 10.80
N PHE A 606 14.50 16.41 11.30
CA PHE A 606 14.67 16.15 12.73
C PHE A 606 14.80 17.44 13.54
N ASN A 607 15.69 18.36 13.14
CA ASN A 607 16.07 19.55 13.89
C ASN A 607 14.96 20.61 13.91
N ILE A 608 14.22 20.79 12.82
CA ILE A 608 13.23 21.85 12.66
C ILE A 608 12.05 21.70 13.62
N ILE A 609 11.79 20.51 14.16
CA ILE A 609 10.69 20.24 15.10
C ILE A 609 11.11 20.20 16.57
N GLN A 610 12.41 20.20 16.87
CA GLN A 610 12.87 20.10 18.27
C GLN A 610 12.56 21.37 19.07
N PRO A 611 12.33 21.30 20.39
CA PRO A 611 12.19 22.50 21.23
C PRO A 611 13.43 23.40 21.18
N GLU A 612 14.61 22.82 21.40
CA GLU A 612 15.91 23.45 21.17
C GLU A 612 16.35 23.09 19.75
N SER A 613 16.42 24.09 18.86
CA SER A 613 16.68 23.88 17.43
C SER A 613 17.70 24.90 16.93
N ILE A 614 18.62 24.45 16.07
CA ILE A 614 19.52 25.34 15.33
C ILE A 614 18.75 26.28 14.39
N TYR A 615 17.53 25.92 14.00
CA TYR A 615 16.62 26.76 13.21
C TYR A 615 15.69 27.61 14.08
N GLY A 616 15.98 27.75 15.38
CA GLY A 616 15.12 28.42 16.37
C GLY A 616 14.75 29.85 15.98
N ASP A 617 15.70 30.61 15.43
CA ASP A 617 15.49 32.01 15.01
C ASP A 617 14.83 32.14 13.63
N SER A 618 14.69 31.04 12.88
CA SER A 618 14.07 30.98 11.54
C SER A 618 12.62 30.50 11.54
N ARG A 619 12.01 30.37 12.72
CA ARG A 619 10.65 29.87 12.87
C ARG A 619 9.94 30.52 14.05
N ILE A 620 8.63 30.37 14.08
CA ILE A 620 7.80 30.59 15.27
C ILE A 620 7.22 29.24 15.68
N VAL A 621 7.20 28.97 17.00
CA VAL A 621 6.52 27.80 17.58
C VAL A 621 5.34 28.30 18.41
N LEU A 622 4.13 27.89 18.03
CA LEU A 622 2.87 28.26 18.69
C LEU A 622 2.29 27.03 19.41
N PRO A 623 2.37 26.96 20.75
CA PRO A 623 1.60 25.98 21.52
C PRO A 623 0.11 26.26 21.31
N LEU A 624 -0.63 25.27 20.80
CA LEU A 624 -2.04 25.42 20.47
C LEU A 624 -2.94 24.85 21.55
N LEU A 625 -2.77 23.56 21.84
CA LEU A 625 -3.62 22.82 22.78
C LEU A 625 -2.76 21.92 23.66
N LYS A 626 -3.21 21.72 24.89
CA LYS A 626 -2.65 20.72 25.81
C LYS A 626 -3.82 20.01 26.49
N PRO A 627 -4.41 18.99 25.84
CA PRO A 627 -5.65 18.40 26.30
C PRO A 627 -5.43 17.63 27.61
N GLU A 628 -6.41 17.70 28.52
CA GLU A 628 -6.41 16.95 29.79
C GLU A 628 -6.80 15.47 29.60
N GLN A 629 -7.36 15.15 28.44
CA GLN A 629 -7.72 13.81 27.98
C GLN A 629 -7.04 13.54 26.65
N ASP A 630 -7.05 12.28 26.22
CA ASP A 630 -6.53 11.91 24.91
C ASP A 630 -7.35 12.62 23.81
N LEU A 631 -6.65 13.11 22.78
CA LEU A 631 -7.24 13.75 21.61
C LEU A 631 -6.89 12.94 20.37
N VAL A 632 -7.88 12.62 19.53
CA VAL A 632 -7.64 11.97 18.24
C VAL A 632 -7.92 12.96 17.12
N ILE A 633 -6.87 13.38 16.41
CA ILE A 633 -6.98 14.21 15.21
C ILE A 633 -7.20 13.28 14.03
N GLU A 634 -8.31 13.42 13.31
CA GLU A 634 -8.58 12.58 12.14
C GLU A 634 -9.20 13.39 11.00
N GLY A 635 -8.51 13.43 9.86
CA GLY A 635 -8.93 14.14 8.67
C GLY A 635 -7.85 15.10 8.16
N THR A 636 -8.27 16.17 7.50
CA THR A 636 -7.39 17.21 6.95
C THR A 636 -7.46 18.46 7.82
N PRO A 637 -6.44 18.78 8.63
CA PRO A 637 -6.37 20.08 9.32
C PRO A 637 -6.31 21.22 8.31
N HIS A 638 -6.99 22.32 8.59
CA HIS A 638 -7.05 23.47 7.69
C HIS A 638 -6.56 24.73 8.39
N LEU A 639 -5.63 25.46 7.78
CA LEU A 639 -5.01 26.66 8.33
C LEU A 639 -5.34 27.89 7.48
N SER A 640 -6.04 28.84 8.09
CA SER A 640 -6.18 30.21 7.58
C SER A 640 -5.10 31.06 8.24
N LEU A 641 -4.04 31.41 7.51
CA LEU A 641 -2.88 32.16 8.02
C LEU A 641 -2.77 33.53 7.34
N THR A 642 -2.99 34.59 8.10
CA THR A 642 -2.80 35.98 7.63
C THR A 642 -1.39 36.45 7.96
N LEU A 643 -0.62 36.85 6.93
CA LEU A 643 0.76 37.29 7.06
C LEU A 643 1.13 38.38 6.05
N SER A 644 2.22 39.08 6.29
CA SER A 644 2.89 39.94 5.30
C SER A 644 4.39 39.63 5.29
N VAL A 645 5.05 39.89 4.16
CA VAL A 645 6.50 39.70 4.00
C VAL A 645 7.14 40.95 3.42
N ASP A 646 8.41 41.21 3.73
CA ASP A 646 9.18 42.33 3.18
C ASP A 646 9.74 42.08 1.76
N ALA A 647 9.23 41.04 1.09
CA ALA A 647 9.57 40.64 -0.27
C ALA A 647 8.32 40.54 -1.16
N PRO A 648 8.46 40.56 -2.50
CA PRO A 648 7.33 40.39 -3.42
C PRO A 648 6.68 38.99 -3.35
N SER A 649 7.43 37.98 -2.90
CA SER A 649 6.97 36.61 -2.68
C SER A 649 7.83 35.93 -1.62
N ALA A 650 7.32 34.84 -1.05
CA ALA A 650 8.02 34.03 -0.06
C ALA A 650 7.49 32.59 -0.03
N ILE A 651 8.26 31.68 0.54
CA ILE A 651 7.82 30.32 0.87
C ILE A 651 7.26 30.33 2.29
N THR A 652 6.05 29.85 2.50
CA THR A 652 5.52 29.64 3.85
C THR A 652 5.32 28.15 4.08
N SER A 653 5.98 27.63 5.11
CA SER A 653 5.87 26.24 5.52
C SER A 653 5.32 26.17 6.93
N VAL A 654 4.47 25.16 7.18
CA VAL A 654 3.87 24.92 8.48
C VAL A 654 3.98 23.46 8.86
N ARG A 655 4.18 23.20 10.16
CA ARG A 655 4.28 21.84 10.73
C ARG A 655 3.43 21.75 11.98
N LEU A 656 2.43 20.87 11.96
CA LEU A 656 1.68 20.48 13.14
C LEU A 656 2.45 19.36 13.85
N ILE A 657 2.75 19.55 15.13
CA ILE A 657 3.63 18.65 15.89
C ILE A 657 3.05 18.28 17.25
N ASP A 658 3.40 17.07 17.70
CA ASP A 658 3.22 16.58 19.06
C ASP A 658 4.50 16.87 19.86
N LEU A 659 4.42 17.81 20.81
CA LEU A 659 5.49 18.14 21.76
C LEU A 659 5.30 17.39 23.08
N GLY A 660 6.37 16.72 23.50
CA GLY A 660 6.45 15.97 24.75
C GLY A 660 7.33 14.74 24.60
N GLU A 661 8.17 14.49 25.61
CA GLU A 661 9.03 13.32 25.64
C GLU A 661 8.21 12.02 25.69
N ALA A 662 8.32 11.17 24.67
CA ALA A 662 7.83 9.80 24.75
C ALA A 662 8.56 8.87 23.79
N LYS A 663 8.45 7.57 24.07
CA LYS A 663 8.76 6.53 23.09
C LYS A 663 7.64 6.51 22.06
N ARG A 664 8.00 6.71 20.80
CA ARG A 664 7.10 6.65 19.64
C ARG A 664 7.56 5.51 18.75
N PHE A 665 6.73 5.06 17.80
CA PHE A 665 7.13 4.00 16.89
C PHE A 665 8.38 4.34 16.08
N THR A 666 9.16 3.32 15.74
CA THR A 666 10.18 3.42 14.70
C THR A 666 9.54 3.80 13.36
N PRO A 667 10.24 4.53 12.47
CA PRO A 667 9.66 4.98 11.21
C PRO A 667 9.11 3.84 10.34
N ASN A 668 9.79 2.68 10.35
CA ASN A 668 9.38 1.49 9.64
C ASN A 668 9.26 0.30 10.60
N ALA A 669 8.48 -0.71 10.19
CA ALA A 669 8.34 -1.95 10.92
C ALA A 669 9.69 -2.69 11.00
N GLY A 670 10.02 -3.19 12.18
CA GLY A 670 11.24 -3.94 12.43
C GLY A 670 11.04 -5.43 12.20
N LEU A 671 12.13 -6.14 11.91
CA LEU A 671 12.12 -7.61 11.79
C LEU A 671 11.60 -8.25 13.09
N VAL A 672 10.62 -9.13 12.95
CA VAL A 672 10.16 -10.06 14.00
C VAL A 672 10.81 -11.42 13.77
N GLU A 673 10.70 -11.94 12.54
CA GLU A 673 11.26 -13.23 12.15
C GLU A 673 11.70 -13.19 10.68
N ALA A 674 12.94 -13.59 10.41
CA ALA A 674 13.43 -13.72 9.05
C ALA A 674 12.85 -14.98 8.40
N ALA A 675 12.37 -14.87 7.16
CA ALA A 675 11.78 -15.99 6.42
C ALA A 675 10.63 -16.72 7.16
N GLY A 676 10.01 -16.09 8.17
CA GLY A 676 8.95 -16.67 9.00
C GLY A 676 7.56 -16.67 8.37
N TYR A 677 7.37 -16.00 7.23
CA TYR A 677 6.09 -15.96 6.50
C TYR A 677 6.12 -16.93 5.31
N PRO A 678 5.59 -18.15 5.43
CA PRO A 678 5.54 -19.08 4.30
C PRO A 678 4.44 -18.70 3.30
N LEU A 679 4.73 -18.81 2.00
CA LEU A 679 3.80 -18.41 0.93
C LEU A 679 3.07 -19.60 0.27
N GLY A 680 3.56 -20.83 0.47
CA GLY A 680 2.97 -22.07 -0.05
C GLY A 680 3.71 -23.33 0.41
N TYR A 681 3.37 -24.49 -0.16
CA TYR A 681 4.10 -25.75 0.05
C TYR A 681 5.37 -25.80 -0.79
N ASP A 682 6.52 -26.10 -0.16
CA ASP A 682 7.84 -26.15 -0.84
C ASP A 682 8.06 -24.97 -1.79
N PHE A 683 7.71 -23.78 -1.29
CA PHE A 683 7.75 -22.54 -2.07
C PHE A 683 8.53 -21.44 -1.34
N LYS A 684 8.30 -20.18 -1.73
CA LYS A 684 8.96 -19.00 -1.17
C LYS A 684 8.50 -18.71 0.26
N SER A 685 9.30 -17.92 0.96
CA SER A 685 8.95 -17.28 2.22
C SER A 685 9.34 -15.80 2.23
N ALA A 686 8.76 -15.05 3.15
CA ALA A 686 9.05 -13.64 3.39
C ALA A 686 9.34 -13.39 4.88
N ASN A 687 9.84 -12.19 5.19
CA ASN A 687 10.06 -11.76 6.57
C ASN A 687 8.74 -11.37 7.23
N ILE A 688 8.62 -11.64 8.53
CA ILE A 688 7.57 -11.07 9.39
C ILE A 688 8.10 -9.77 9.98
N LEU A 689 7.33 -8.70 9.85
CA LEU A 689 7.65 -7.38 10.38
C LEU A 689 6.60 -6.93 11.41
N GLU A 690 6.97 -6.00 12.28
CA GLU A 690 6.02 -5.31 13.16
C GLU A 690 6.55 -3.94 13.60
N PHE A 691 5.65 -2.97 13.74
CA PHE A 691 5.94 -1.66 14.29
C PHE A 691 6.18 -1.76 15.80
N LYS A 692 7.26 -1.14 16.26
CA LYS A 692 7.68 -1.19 17.66
C LYS A 692 8.03 0.20 18.13
N ASN A 693 7.86 0.43 19.43
CA ASN A 693 8.36 1.64 20.06
C ASN A 693 9.89 1.73 19.89
N ALA A 694 10.36 2.91 19.47
CA ALA A 694 11.78 3.23 19.45
C ALA A 694 12.37 3.06 20.87
N PRO A 695 13.63 2.59 20.96
CA PRO A 695 14.24 2.29 22.26
C PRO A 695 14.43 3.55 23.12
N LYS A 696 14.63 4.71 22.48
CA LYS A 696 14.82 6.01 23.13
C LYS A 696 13.61 6.91 22.86
N PRO A 697 13.20 7.74 23.84
CA PRO A 697 12.16 8.72 23.61
C PRO A 697 12.64 9.85 22.69
N THR A 698 11.69 10.53 22.05
CA THR A 698 11.93 11.79 21.32
C THR A 698 11.12 12.92 21.96
N GLN A 699 11.59 14.17 21.83
CA GLN A 699 10.92 15.34 22.42
C GLN A 699 9.74 15.84 21.56
N ALA A 700 9.75 15.53 20.26
CA ALA A 700 8.73 15.95 19.31
C ALA A 700 8.45 14.85 18.27
N LYS A 701 7.30 14.92 17.61
CA LYS A 701 6.97 14.20 16.38
C LYS A 701 6.14 15.08 15.45
N LEU A 702 6.45 15.01 14.15
CA LEU A 702 5.64 15.57 13.10
C LEU A 702 4.31 14.82 12.99
N ILE A 703 3.20 15.55 13.02
CA ILE A 703 1.85 15.02 12.79
C ILE A 703 1.44 15.29 11.34
N SER A 704 1.64 16.52 10.88
CA SER A 704 1.25 16.98 9.56
C SER A 704 2.03 18.23 9.15
N LEU A 705 2.07 18.53 7.85
CA LEU A 705 2.77 19.67 7.26
C LEU A 705 2.02 20.22 6.05
N ALA A 706 2.34 21.45 5.66
CA ALA A 706 2.00 22.02 4.35
C ALA A 706 3.01 23.11 3.97
N HIS A 707 3.17 23.32 2.67
CA HIS A 707 3.93 24.41 2.09
C HIS A 707 3.06 25.23 1.14
N ALA A 708 3.40 26.50 0.95
CA ALA A 708 2.79 27.36 -0.04
C ALA A 708 3.71 28.48 -0.52
N ASN A 709 3.45 28.94 -1.74
CA ASN A 709 3.94 30.22 -2.21
C ASN A 709 2.95 31.32 -1.76
N THR A 710 3.45 32.42 -1.19
CA THR A 710 2.58 33.54 -0.76
C THR A 710 1.80 34.22 -1.90
N GLN A 711 2.21 33.98 -3.14
CA GLN A 711 1.50 34.43 -4.34
C GLN A 711 0.34 33.51 -4.74
N ASN A 712 0.15 32.35 -4.10
CA ASN A 712 -0.97 31.43 -4.33
C ASN A 712 -1.82 31.27 -3.06
N PRO A 713 -2.50 32.34 -2.61
CA PRO A 713 -3.13 32.36 -1.29
C PRO A 713 -4.27 31.36 -1.11
N ILE A 714 -4.95 31.00 -2.18
CA ILE A 714 -6.18 30.18 -2.12
C ILE A 714 -6.09 28.93 -3.01
N SER A 715 -5.43 29.03 -4.17
CA SER A 715 -5.39 27.96 -5.16
C SER A 715 -4.02 27.82 -5.80
N PRO A 716 -3.53 26.59 -6.03
CA PRO A 716 -2.29 26.37 -6.77
C PRO A 716 -2.39 26.75 -8.26
N ALA A 717 -3.61 26.92 -8.81
CA ALA A 717 -3.85 27.30 -10.20
C ALA A 717 -3.99 28.82 -10.41
N GLU A 718 -4.00 29.61 -9.33
CA GLU A 718 -4.17 31.05 -9.40
C GLU A 718 -3.08 31.77 -8.59
N SER A 719 -2.31 32.61 -9.28
CA SER A 719 -1.27 33.44 -8.66
C SER A 719 -1.63 34.92 -8.71
N ILE A 720 -1.21 35.66 -7.69
CA ILE A 720 -1.37 37.11 -7.57
C ILE A 720 -0.01 37.81 -7.46
N VAL A 721 0.00 39.12 -7.69
CA VAL A 721 1.17 39.96 -7.39
C VAL A 721 0.90 40.71 -6.09
N THR A 722 1.83 40.63 -5.15
CA THR A 722 1.71 41.25 -3.83
C THR A 722 2.88 42.23 -3.62
N ALA A 723 2.58 43.46 -3.19
CA ALA A 723 3.63 44.41 -2.84
C ALA A 723 4.21 44.06 -1.46
N PRO A 724 5.53 44.20 -1.23
CA PRO A 724 6.14 44.00 0.08
C PRO A 724 5.39 44.74 1.21
N GLY A 725 5.16 44.05 2.32
CA GLY A 725 4.43 44.56 3.49
C GLY A 725 2.90 44.51 3.38
N THR A 726 2.34 44.04 2.26
CA THR A 726 0.89 43.84 2.11
C THR A 726 0.48 42.54 2.81
N GLU A 727 -0.57 42.59 3.63
CA GLU A 727 -1.15 41.38 4.24
C GLU A 727 -1.86 40.53 3.19
N VAL A 728 -1.63 39.22 3.27
CA VAL A 728 -2.30 38.17 2.49
C VAL A 728 -2.74 37.07 3.45
N THR A 729 -3.89 36.46 3.18
CA THR A 729 -4.37 35.29 3.92
C THR A 729 -4.16 34.05 3.06
N LEU A 730 -3.37 33.10 3.57
CA LEU A 730 -3.17 31.79 2.97
C LEU A 730 -4.20 30.81 3.55
N GLU A 731 -4.90 30.09 2.67
CA GLU A 731 -5.82 29.01 3.02
C GLU A 731 -5.14 27.68 2.68
N LEU A 732 -4.67 26.97 3.72
CA LEU A 732 -3.78 25.82 3.58
C LEU A 732 -4.41 24.57 4.18
N ASP A 733 -4.69 23.58 3.34
CA ASP A 733 -4.93 22.22 3.81
C ASP A 733 -3.58 21.57 4.14
N LEU A 734 -3.45 21.10 5.39
CA LEU A 734 -2.33 20.29 5.83
C LEU A 734 -2.50 18.84 5.38
N GLN A 735 -1.39 18.09 5.32
CA GLN A 735 -1.43 16.67 4.99
C GLN A 735 -2.41 15.91 5.92
N PRO A 736 -3.34 15.10 5.37
CA PRO A 736 -4.31 14.36 6.17
C PRO A 736 -3.65 13.39 7.15
N THR A 737 -4.26 13.18 8.31
CA THR A 737 -3.70 12.32 9.37
C THR A 737 -4.78 11.62 10.18
N HIS A 738 -4.39 10.53 10.85
CA HIS A 738 -5.05 10.00 12.04
C HIS A 738 -3.99 9.93 13.14
N TYR A 739 -4.13 10.75 14.17
CA TYR A 739 -3.14 10.88 15.23
C TYR A 739 -3.80 10.93 16.60
N HIS A 740 -3.58 9.89 17.39
CA HIS A 740 -3.84 9.84 18.82
C HIS A 740 -2.73 10.60 19.57
N LEU A 741 -3.12 11.75 20.12
CA LEU A 741 -2.31 12.60 21.00
C LEU A 741 -2.67 12.28 22.47
N PRO A 742 -1.80 11.59 23.23
CA PRO A 742 -2.05 11.33 24.64
C PRO A 742 -2.24 12.58 25.48
N ALA A 743 -3.06 12.46 26.53
CA ALA A 743 -3.32 13.50 27.51
C ALA A 743 -2.03 14.13 28.07
N GLY A 744 -2.04 15.45 28.25
CA GLY A 744 -0.91 16.20 28.81
C GLY A 744 0.24 16.47 27.84
N ARG A 745 0.19 15.95 26.60
CA ARG A 745 1.09 16.38 25.51
C ARG A 745 0.61 17.68 24.91
N THR A 746 1.51 18.42 24.25
CA THR A 746 1.18 19.71 23.66
C THR A 746 1.11 19.58 22.14
N LEU A 747 -0.04 19.87 21.56
CA LEU A 747 -0.17 20.14 20.13
C LEU A 747 0.40 21.54 19.84
N ALA A 748 1.33 21.64 18.90
CA ALA A 748 1.91 22.92 18.51
C ALA A 748 2.00 23.06 16.99
N LEU A 749 1.96 24.31 16.53
CA LEU A 749 2.17 24.68 15.14
C LEU A 749 3.50 25.41 15.01
N ILE A 750 4.36 24.91 14.13
CA ILE A 750 5.56 25.64 13.69
C ILE A 750 5.21 26.35 12.38
N ILE A 751 5.58 27.62 12.29
CA ILE A 751 5.51 28.42 11.06
C ILE A 751 6.94 28.85 10.72
N HIS A 752 7.39 28.54 9.52
CA HIS A 752 8.74 28.87 9.03
C HIS A 752 8.73 29.18 7.54
N GLY A 753 9.88 29.60 7.02
CA GLY A 753 10.06 29.87 5.59
C GLY A 753 10.37 28.60 4.78
N ALA A 754 11.48 28.61 4.05
CA ALA A 754 11.90 27.51 3.19
C ALA A 754 12.18 26.22 3.99
N ASP A 755 11.55 25.14 3.59
CA ASP A 755 11.83 23.79 4.05
C ASP A 755 13.06 23.23 3.33
N GLN A 756 14.14 22.99 4.07
CA GLN A 756 15.41 22.59 3.45
C GLN A 756 15.41 21.13 3.01
N ALA A 757 14.42 20.33 3.44
CA ALA A 757 14.29 18.94 3.08
C ALA A 757 13.38 18.69 1.86
N GLN A 758 12.43 19.61 1.57
CA GLN A 758 11.45 19.42 0.51
C GLN A 758 11.30 20.60 -0.47
N THR A 759 11.38 21.85 -0.01
CA THR A 759 11.17 23.01 -0.91
C THR A 759 12.46 23.40 -1.64
N ILE A 760 12.37 24.35 -2.57
CA ILE A 760 13.57 25.03 -3.09
C ILE A 760 14.31 25.77 -1.95
N ARG A 761 15.59 26.12 -2.15
CA ARG A 761 16.45 26.64 -1.06
C ARG A 761 16.87 28.08 -1.35
N PRO A 762 15.95 29.06 -1.26
CA PRO A 762 16.25 30.44 -1.58
C PRO A 762 17.31 31.00 -0.64
N THR A 763 18.24 31.78 -1.16
CA THR A 763 19.29 32.43 -0.35
C THR A 763 18.92 33.82 0.13
N ARG A 764 17.83 34.39 -0.39
CA ARG A 764 17.30 35.67 0.08
C ARG A 764 16.60 35.47 1.43
N GLU A 765 17.04 36.22 2.42
CA GLU A 765 16.35 36.32 3.70
C GLU A 765 15.07 37.14 3.53
N VAL A 766 13.98 36.67 4.14
CA VAL A 766 12.67 37.32 4.12
C VAL A 766 12.15 37.42 5.54
N THR A 767 11.70 38.61 5.93
CA THR A 767 11.06 38.84 7.22
C THR A 767 9.55 38.70 7.08
N TYR A 768 8.97 37.82 7.89
CA TYR A 768 7.54 37.55 7.97
C TYR A 768 6.95 38.28 9.16
N THR A 769 5.80 38.95 8.96
CA THR A 769 4.95 39.43 10.05
C THR A 769 3.63 38.69 10.02
N LEU A 770 3.41 37.82 11.00
CA LEU A 770 2.20 37.02 11.16
C LEU A 770 1.15 37.80 11.95
N ASN A 771 -0.09 37.81 11.47
CA ASN A 771 -1.24 38.38 12.18
C ASN A 771 -2.03 37.26 12.87
N LEU A 772 -1.60 36.87 14.09
CA LEU A 772 -2.18 35.72 14.78
C LEU A 772 -3.65 35.94 15.16
N GLY A 773 -4.04 37.17 15.48
CA GLY A 773 -5.43 37.54 15.77
C GLY A 773 -6.38 37.42 14.57
N ALA A 774 -5.84 37.36 13.35
CA ALA A 774 -6.56 37.12 12.11
C ALA A 774 -6.22 35.74 11.49
N SER A 775 -5.71 34.81 12.29
CA SER A 775 -5.30 33.48 11.85
C SER A 775 -5.88 32.40 12.77
N LYS A 776 -6.23 31.24 12.19
CA LYS A 776 -6.79 30.11 12.92
C LYS A 776 -6.44 28.78 12.27
N LEU A 777 -6.35 27.74 13.10
CA LEU A 777 -6.30 26.34 12.67
C LEU A 777 -7.66 25.69 12.95
N THR A 778 -8.28 25.10 11.94
CA THR A 778 -9.46 24.25 12.09
C THR A 778 -9.00 22.79 12.16
N LEU A 779 -9.21 22.15 13.31
CA LEU A 779 -8.81 20.78 13.60
C LEU A 779 -10.00 19.83 13.45
N PRO A 780 -9.91 18.76 12.63
CA PRO A 780 -10.88 17.69 12.65
C PRO A 780 -10.52 16.67 13.76
N GLU A 781 -11.49 16.38 14.60
CA GLU A 781 -11.33 15.59 15.83
C GLU A 781 -12.33 14.44 15.86
N ARG A 782 -11.86 13.27 16.29
CA ARG A 782 -12.68 12.11 16.57
C ARG A 782 -13.01 12.06 18.07
N ASN A 783 -14.31 12.08 18.38
CA ASN A 783 -14.88 11.94 19.72
C ASN A 783 -14.83 10.50 20.25
#